data_AF-I0FDG4-F1
#
_entry.id   AF-I0FDG4-F1
#
_cell.length_a   1.000
_cell.length_b   1.000
_cell.length_c   1.000
_cell.angle_alpha   90.00
_cell.angle_beta   90.00
_cell.angle_gamma   90.00
#
_symmetry.space_group_name_H-M   'P 1'
#
loop_
_entity.id
_entity.type
_entity.pdbx_description
1 polymer ?
#
loop_
_entity_poly.entity_id
_entity_poly.type
_entity_poly.pdbx_seq_one_letter_code
_entity_poly.pdbx_strand_id
1 'polypeptide(L)'
;MLIDLEQIKIKKRIRKNIGDTTTLKESIKKHGLIYPIIIDKNKNLVAGFRRYQVLKELGYKEVDVKVIPIEDKKRLLEIELDENNVRKSFTKSEAEEGEEELKNYSEKNTIIRFIKKNNNKNKKNNNKNKKTKLNLNTKKTIGGCLMIHYNDLNKLKSFQELKQMNPEKLKTVLNENRIQEYDIKIEGNHVHYNYATKQINEAHLKLFQNLSDEANLIEKYKEIINGKHINLSENRKVLHHLTRGQLGTTVTDNNENMREFFERELHKIFEFAQKIQNGTIKNTNGKVFKNVVQIGIGGSSLGPKALYTTIKNYAQQKNLYKMKAYFISNVDPDEAEEVLSEINLQETLFIVVSKSGTTLETSSNMQFLIKKLKDNGIEEYKKQIIIITSQGSMLALEKGYLEYFFMHDSIGGRFSPTSAVGLTLITLCFTEDITKEILKGAHEADKQALNKNIRENAPLLASIISIYESNILNYSSNCIIAYSKAMENFYLHLQQLEMESNGKSVNRFGEQIDYKTVRIIWGGIGTDVQHSFFQMLHQGTEIVPMDLIGFSQSQLKQDVSLEGTSSNDKLKANLIAQIIAFAIGKENINQNKSFKGERPSALIYSKELTPYTIGAILSHYENKVMFEGFLLNINSFDQEGVQLGKIIANKILKNDNSQDKIIKSYGRLF
;
A
#
# COMPACT_ATOMS: atom_id res chain seq x y z
N MET A 1 -7.71 32.48 17.08
CA MET A 1 -8.20 33.88 17.09
C MET A 1 -8.90 34.03 18.41
N LEU A 2 -8.44 34.95 19.25
CA LEU A 2 -9.04 35.16 20.55
C LEU A 2 -10.34 35.96 20.38
N ILE A 3 -11.43 35.47 20.96
CA ILE A 3 -12.73 36.13 20.92
C ILE A 3 -13.39 36.09 22.30
N ASP A 4 -14.08 37.16 22.63
CA ASP A 4 -14.99 37.20 23.77
C ASP A 4 -16.09 36.14 23.61
N LEU A 5 -16.26 35.29 24.63
CA LEU A 5 -17.24 34.21 24.67
C LEU A 5 -18.67 34.72 24.53
N GLU A 6 -18.96 35.96 24.91
CA GLU A 6 -20.29 36.57 24.74
C GLU A 6 -20.58 36.96 23.28
N GLN A 7 -19.54 37.14 22.47
CA GLN A 7 -19.69 37.48 21.04
C GLN A 7 -19.99 36.27 20.16
N ILE A 8 -19.90 35.04 20.69
CA ILE A 8 -20.23 33.81 19.98
C ILE A 8 -21.75 33.60 19.97
N LYS A 9 -22.34 33.57 18.78
CA LYS A 9 -23.78 33.39 18.58
C LYS A 9 -24.12 31.90 18.51
N ILE A 10 -24.98 31.43 19.41
CA ILE A 10 -25.47 30.05 19.40
C ILE A 10 -26.79 30.00 18.63
N LYS A 11 -26.80 29.32 17.48
CA LYS A 11 -28.03 29.02 16.72
C LYS A 11 -28.69 27.75 17.27
N LYS A 12 -29.88 27.41 16.77
CA LYS A 12 -30.55 26.13 17.06
C LYS A 12 -29.56 24.98 16.81
N ARG A 13 -29.44 24.06 17.77
CA ARG A 13 -28.50 22.93 17.75
C ARG A 13 -29.28 21.62 17.76
N ILE A 14 -28.71 20.62 17.10
CA ILE A 14 -29.30 19.26 17.05
C ILE A 14 -29.13 18.58 18.42
N ARG A 15 -27.95 18.71 19.04
CA ARG A 15 -27.69 18.17 20.38
C ARG A 15 -28.28 19.08 21.46
N LYS A 16 -29.24 18.56 22.22
CA LYS A 16 -29.93 19.33 23.30
C LYS A 16 -29.34 19.05 24.68
N ASN A 17 -28.77 17.87 24.90
CA ASN A 17 -28.16 17.48 26.18
C ASN A 17 -26.62 17.42 26.09
N ILE A 18 -25.95 18.21 26.94
CA ILE A 18 -24.49 18.29 27.00
C ILE A 18 -23.83 17.15 27.81
N GLY A 19 -24.63 16.32 28.50
CA GLY A 19 -24.17 15.22 29.35
C GLY A 19 -23.35 15.68 30.56
N ASP A 20 -22.76 14.73 31.30
CA ASP A 20 -21.88 15.03 32.44
C ASP A 20 -20.63 15.80 31.98
N THR A 21 -20.41 17.01 32.50
CA THR A 21 -19.28 17.89 32.13
C THR A 21 -18.12 17.87 33.14
N THR A 22 -18.20 17.06 34.20
CA THR A 22 -17.26 17.08 35.34
C THR A 22 -15.81 16.83 34.90
N THR A 23 -15.56 15.76 34.15
CA THR A 23 -14.22 15.41 33.65
C THR A 23 -13.66 16.44 32.66
N LEU A 24 -14.53 17.07 31.88
CA LEU A 24 -14.14 18.11 30.93
C LEU A 24 -13.76 19.42 31.64
N LYS A 25 -14.48 19.77 32.72
CA LYS A 25 -14.13 20.91 33.58
C LYS A 25 -12.76 20.74 34.22
N GLU A 26 -12.49 19.56 34.77
CA GLU A 26 -11.19 19.24 35.35
C GLU A 26 -10.06 19.31 34.33
N SER A 27 -10.28 18.75 33.14
CA SER A 27 -9.32 18.80 32.03
C SER A 27 -9.01 20.25 31.62
N ILE A 28 -10.03 21.10 31.46
CA ILE A 28 -9.84 22.51 31.07
C ILE A 28 -9.14 23.30 32.16
N LYS A 29 -9.46 23.09 33.45
CA LYS A 29 -8.74 23.74 34.56
C LYS A 29 -7.26 23.34 34.59
N LYS A 30 -6.96 22.08 34.31
CA LYS A 30 -5.60 21.52 34.42
C LYS A 30 -4.71 21.83 33.21
N HIS A 31 -5.28 21.82 32.01
CA HIS A 31 -4.51 21.85 30.76
C HIS A 31 -4.93 22.98 29.80
N GLY A 32 -5.90 23.79 30.18
CA GLY A 32 -6.53 24.76 29.27
C GLY A 32 -7.38 24.07 28.19
N LEU A 33 -7.85 24.86 27.24
CA LEU A 33 -8.64 24.35 26.13
C LEU A 33 -7.74 23.67 25.08
N ILE A 34 -7.65 22.34 25.14
CA ILE A 34 -6.82 21.55 24.21
C ILE A 34 -7.34 21.61 22.76
N TYR A 35 -8.65 21.63 22.57
CA TYR A 35 -9.28 21.66 21.25
C TYR A 35 -10.10 22.93 21.04
N PRO A 36 -9.88 23.67 19.95
CA PRO A 36 -10.53 24.95 19.74
C PRO A 36 -12.04 24.80 19.53
N ILE A 37 -12.76 25.85 19.86
CA ILE A 37 -14.15 26.04 19.40
C ILE A 37 -14.11 26.51 17.95
N ILE A 38 -15.04 26.02 17.12
CA ILE A 38 -15.10 26.37 15.70
C ILE A 38 -16.26 27.34 15.47
N ILE A 39 -15.99 28.48 14.84
CA ILE A 39 -17.00 29.48 14.48
C ILE A 39 -16.94 29.81 12.98
N ASP A 40 -18.04 30.31 12.43
CA ASP A 40 -18.06 30.90 11.09
C ASP A 40 -17.60 32.37 11.10
N LYS A 41 -17.45 32.97 9.91
CA LYS A 41 -17.07 34.38 9.75
C LYS A 41 -17.99 35.39 10.45
N ASN A 42 -19.22 34.99 10.78
CA ASN A 42 -20.23 35.80 11.45
C ASN A 42 -20.30 35.54 12.96
N LYS A 43 -19.30 34.83 13.51
CA LYS A 43 -19.20 34.42 14.92
C LYS A 43 -20.31 33.46 15.36
N ASN A 44 -20.95 32.75 14.44
CA ASN A 44 -21.87 31.68 14.82
C ASN A 44 -21.06 30.44 15.20
N LEU A 45 -21.45 29.79 16.30
CA LEU A 45 -20.87 28.52 16.70
C LEU A 45 -21.18 27.44 15.66
N VAL A 46 -20.13 26.74 15.21
CA VAL A 46 -20.23 25.61 14.28
C VAL A 46 -20.03 24.30 15.04
N ALA A 47 -18.92 24.15 15.77
CA ALA A 47 -18.61 22.93 16.53
C ALA A 47 -17.96 23.22 17.89
N GLY A 48 -18.06 22.28 18.83
CA GLY A 48 -17.54 22.44 20.20
C GLY A 48 -18.48 23.09 21.21
N PHE A 49 -19.80 22.94 21.06
CA PHE A 49 -20.80 23.52 21.98
C PHE A 49 -20.62 23.12 23.45
N ARG A 50 -20.26 21.86 23.72
CA ARG A 50 -20.02 21.39 25.09
C ARG A 50 -18.80 22.09 25.73
N ARG A 51 -17.75 22.36 24.96
CA ARG A 51 -16.58 23.14 25.42
C ARG A 51 -16.95 24.59 25.68
N TYR A 52 -17.76 25.18 24.78
CA TYR A 52 -18.28 26.54 24.97
C TYR A 52 -19.04 26.68 26.30
N GLN A 53 -19.95 25.76 26.60
CA GLN A 53 -20.73 25.79 27.85
C GLN A 53 -19.83 25.63 29.09
N VAL A 54 -18.90 24.67 29.05
CA VAL A 54 -17.97 24.47 30.16
C VAL A 54 -17.08 25.68 30.41
N LEU A 55 -16.59 26.35 29.36
CA LEU A 55 -15.81 27.57 29.51
C LEU A 55 -16.61 28.72 30.16
N LYS A 56 -17.90 28.85 29.80
CA LYS A 56 -18.81 29.80 30.46
C LYS A 56 -19.02 29.47 31.93
N GLU A 57 -19.28 28.22 32.26
CA GLU A 57 -19.46 27.77 33.65
C GLU A 57 -18.19 27.94 34.49
N LEU A 58 -17.01 27.85 33.87
CA LEU A 58 -15.72 28.10 34.51
C LEU A 58 -15.33 29.59 34.59
N GLY A 59 -16.16 30.50 34.05
CA GLY A 59 -15.95 31.95 34.13
C GLY A 59 -14.91 32.52 33.16
N TYR A 60 -14.59 31.80 32.08
CA TYR A 60 -13.71 32.35 31.04
C TYR A 60 -14.41 33.51 30.31
N LYS A 61 -13.68 34.60 30.06
CA LYS A 61 -14.16 35.75 29.28
C LYS A 61 -13.84 35.64 27.80
N GLU A 62 -12.66 35.13 27.48
CA GLU A 62 -12.17 34.99 26.11
C GLU A 62 -11.73 33.55 25.82
N VAL A 63 -11.82 33.15 24.56
CA VAL A 63 -11.41 31.82 24.10
C VAL A 63 -10.78 31.86 22.72
N ASP A 64 -9.76 31.04 22.50
CA ASP A 64 -9.21 30.83 21.18
C ASP A 64 -10.13 29.97 20.31
N VAL A 65 -10.55 30.54 19.19
CA VAL A 65 -11.41 29.89 18.21
C VAL A 65 -10.72 29.70 16.87
N LYS A 66 -11.15 28.66 16.15
CA LYS A 66 -10.85 28.42 14.74
C LYS A 66 -12.00 28.97 13.90
N VAL A 67 -11.72 29.96 13.05
CA VAL A 67 -12.71 30.51 12.11
C VAL A 67 -12.65 29.74 10.80
N ILE A 68 -13.80 29.27 10.31
CA ILE A 68 -13.90 28.63 8.99
C ILE A 68 -14.56 29.58 7.98
N PRO A 69 -14.03 29.70 6.75
CA PRO A 69 -14.54 30.62 5.72
C PRO A 69 -15.72 30.01 4.93
N ILE A 70 -16.52 29.15 5.57
CA ILE A 70 -17.59 28.40 4.91
C ILE A 70 -18.92 29.11 5.14
N GLU A 71 -19.58 29.52 4.06
CA GLU A 71 -20.91 30.17 4.10
C GLU A 71 -22.07 29.21 3.80
N ASP A 72 -21.75 28.02 3.29
CA ASP A 72 -22.72 26.99 2.99
C ASP A 72 -23.28 26.37 4.28
N LYS A 73 -24.56 26.63 4.55
CA LYS A 73 -25.27 26.14 5.73
C LYS A 73 -25.30 24.61 5.81
N LYS A 74 -25.33 23.90 4.68
CA LYS A 74 -25.32 22.43 4.67
C LYS A 74 -23.98 21.92 5.19
N ARG A 75 -22.89 22.43 4.64
CA ARG A 75 -21.52 22.05 5.03
C ARG A 75 -21.21 22.43 6.48
N LEU A 76 -21.75 23.54 6.98
CA LEU A 76 -21.65 23.90 8.41
C LEU A 76 -22.39 22.89 9.31
N LEU A 77 -23.55 22.39 8.88
CA LEU A 77 -24.32 21.37 9.60
C LEU A 77 -23.63 20.01 9.58
N GLU A 78 -23.04 19.61 8.45
CA GLU A 78 -22.23 18.40 8.32
C GLU A 78 -21.04 18.43 9.29
N ILE A 79 -20.32 19.55 9.37
CA ILE A 79 -19.20 19.72 10.31
C ILE A 79 -19.69 19.59 11.76
N GLU A 80 -20.86 20.13 12.09
CA GLU A 80 -21.47 19.96 13.42
C GLU A 80 -21.77 18.48 13.72
N LEU A 81 -22.33 17.76 12.76
CA LEU A 81 -22.70 16.35 12.92
C LEU A 81 -21.46 15.45 13.04
N ASP A 82 -20.45 15.67 12.20
CA ASP A 82 -19.21 14.89 12.17
C ASP A 82 -18.41 15.05 13.48
N GLU A 83 -18.29 16.27 14.00
CA GLU A 83 -17.55 16.50 15.25
C GLU A 83 -18.17 15.76 16.45
N ASN A 84 -19.50 15.65 16.46
CA ASN A 84 -20.22 14.97 17.54
C ASN A 84 -20.18 13.45 17.39
N ASN A 85 -20.29 12.91 16.17
CA ASN A 85 -20.27 11.47 15.90
C ASN A 85 -18.92 10.80 16.24
N VAL A 86 -17.81 11.51 16.11
CA VAL A 86 -16.46 10.96 16.37
C VAL A 86 -16.13 10.88 17.86
N ARG A 87 -16.86 11.58 18.76
CA ARG A 87 -16.51 11.67 20.19
C ARG A 87 -17.55 11.10 21.15
N LYS A 88 -18.85 11.12 20.79
CA LYS A 88 -19.92 10.38 21.49
C LYS A 88 -21.17 10.35 20.62
N SER A 89 -21.62 9.16 20.23
CA SER A 89 -22.78 8.93 19.36
C SER A 89 -24.02 9.73 19.80
N PHE A 90 -24.74 10.28 18.83
CA PHE A 90 -26.06 10.86 19.05
C PHE A 90 -27.03 9.83 19.62
N THR A 91 -28.03 10.28 20.38
CA THR A 91 -29.21 9.45 20.63
C THR A 91 -29.99 9.26 19.32
N LYS A 92 -30.78 8.19 19.21
CA LYS A 92 -31.53 7.88 17.99
C LYS A 92 -32.41 9.05 17.51
N SER A 93 -33.07 9.75 18.44
CA SER A 93 -33.89 10.94 18.14
C SER A 93 -33.06 12.13 17.66
N GLU A 94 -31.84 12.34 18.16
CA GLU A 94 -30.96 13.42 17.70
C GLU A 94 -30.37 13.14 16.32
N ALA A 95 -30.04 11.87 16.04
CA ALA A 95 -29.60 11.45 14.72
C ALA A 95 -30.70 11.62 13.67
N GLU A 96 -31.93 11.23 14.01
CA GLU A 96 -33.12 11.41 13.15
C GLU A 96 -33.43 12.90 12.90
N GLU A 97 -33.37 13.76 13.93
CA GLU A 97 -33.55 15.22 13.78
C GLU A 97 -32.46 15.83 12.89
N GLY A 98 -31.20 15.37 13.01
CA GLY A 98 -30.10 15.81 12.17
C GLY A 98 -30.21 15.37 10.71
N GLU A 99 -30.65 14.14 10.46
CA GLU A 99 -30.93 13.64 9.10
C GLU A 99 -32.11 14.38 8.46
N GLU A 100 -33.16 14.67 9.22
CA GLU A 100 -34.32 15.44 8.75
C GLU A 100 -33.94 16.89 8.42
N GLU A 101 -33.10 17.52 9.24
CA GLU A 101 -32.60 18.87 8.98
C GLU A 101 -31.67 18.90 7.74
N LEU A 102 -30.84 17.88 7.53
CA LEU A 102 -30.06 17.68 6.30
C LEU A 102 -30.95 17.52 5.06
N LYS A 103 -32.06 16.75 5.17
CA LYS A 103 -33.04 16.57 4.10
C LYS A 103 -33.72 17.88 3.71
N ASN A 104 -33.99 18.76 4.68
CA ASN A 104 -34.53 20.09 4.40
C ASN A 104 -33.60 20.96 3.53
N TYR A 105 -32.28 20.72 3.55
CA TYR A 105 -31.32 21.37 2.65
C TYR A 105 -31.16 20.64 1.30
N SER A 106 -31.40 19.33 1.24
CA SER A 106 -31.37 18.58 -0.03
C SER A 106 -32.64 18.81 -0.87
N GLU A 107 -33.82 18.85 -0.26
CA GLU A 107 -35.10 19.05 -0.96
C GLU A 107 -35.30 20.51 -1.42
N LYS A 108 -34.82 21.51 -0.65
CA LYS A 108 -34.88 22.92 -1.08
C LYS A 108 -34.06 23.21 -2.34
N ASN A 109 -33.02 22.42 -2.63
CA ASN A 109 -32.21 22.57 -3.84
C ASN A 109 -32.86 21.96 -5.09
N THR A 110 -33.89 21.11 -4.93
CA THR A 110 -34.66 20.54 -6.04
C THR A 110 -35.61 21.57 -6.66
N ILE A 111 -36.12 22.53 -5.87
CA ILE A 111 -37.01 23.59 -6.36
C ILE A 111 -36.24 24.74 -7.05
N ILE A 112 -34.98 25.00 -6.68
CA ILE A 112 -34.17 26.06 -7.31
C ILE A 112 -33.67 25.67 -8.72
N ARG A 113 -33.55 24.36 -9.02
CA ARG A 113 -33.28 23.88 -10.40
C ARG A 113 -34.53 23.85 -11.28
N PHE A 114 -35.72 23.75 -10.70
CA PHE A 114 -36.99 23.77 -11.45
C PHE A 114 -37.44 25.21 -11.79
N ILE A 115 -37.22 26.18 -10.89
CA ILE A 115 -37.61 27.59 -11.10
C ILE A 115 -36.64 28.32 -12.06
N LYS A 116 -35.35 27.93 -12.14
CA LYS A 116 -34.39 28.54 -13.08
C LYS A 116 -34.56 28.12 -14.54
N LYS A 117 -35.38 27.10 -14.84
CA LYS A 117 -35.65 26.66 -16.22
C LYS A 117 -36.80 27.40 -16.91
N ASN A 118 -37.60 28.18 -16.17
CA ASN A 118 -38.78 28.88 -16.71
C ASN A 118 -38.67 30.41 -16.79
N ASN A 119 -37.53 31.03 -16.46
CA ASN A 119 -37.38 32.50 -16.51
C ASN A 119 -36.47 33.05 -17.62
N ASN A 120 -36.03 32.23 -18.59
CA ASN A 120 -35.29 32.71 -19.76
C ASN A 120 -36.19 32.85 -21.01
N LYS A 121 -37.20 33.72 -20.89
CA LYS A 121 -37.80 34.46 -22.00
C LYS A 121 -38.21 35.82 -21.46
N ASN A 122 -37.28 36.78 -21.44
CA ASN A 122 -37.53 38.20 -21.75
C ASN A 122 -36.33 39.12 -21.43
N LYS A 123 -36.06 40.01 -22.42
CA LYS A 123 -35.30 41.29 -22.35
C LYS A 123 -33.77 41.19 -22.22
N LYS A 124 -32.98 41.33 -23.30
CA LYS A 124 -32.61 42.55 -24.07
C LYS A 124 -32.12 43.75 -23.22
N ASN A 125 -30.88 44.13 -23.54
CA ASN A 125 -30.26 45.46 -23.59
C ASN A 125 -29.66 46.13 -22.33
N ASN A 126 -28.34 46.35 -22.45
CA ASN A 126 -27.60 47.63 -22.38
C ASN A 126 -26.58 47.86 -21.24
N ASN A 127 -25.35 48.05 -21.73
CA ASN A 127 -24.32 49.04 -21.37
C ASN A 127 -23.29 48.80 -20.24
N LYS A 128 -22.09 48.41 -20.71
CA LYS A 128 -20.81 49.17 -20.75
C LYS A 128 -20.02 49.49 -19.47
N ASN A 129 -18.69 49.32 -19.66
CA ASN A 129 -17.50 49.84 -18.95
C ASN A 129 -17.09 49.08 -17.67
N LYS A 130 -15.80 48.77 -17.42
CA LYS A 130 -14.51 49.11 -18.05
C LYS A 130 -13.46 48.09 -17.58
N LYS A 131 -12.43 47.89 -18.40
CA LYS A 131 -11.26 47.02 -18.23
C LYS A 131 -10.36 47.45 -17.06
N THR A 132 -9.81 46.47 -16.35
CA THR A 132 -8.38 46.46 -15.97
C THR A 132 -7.91 45.00 -15.82
N LYS A 133 -7.12 44.54 -16.80
CA LYS A 133 -6.30 43.34 -16.71
C LYS A 133 -5.05 43.69 -15.92
N LEU A 134 -4.72 42.94 -14.86
CA LEU A 134 -3.35 42.86 -14.36
C LEU A 134 -2.74 41.55 -14.85
N ASN A 135 -1.88 41.66 -15.86
CA ASN A 135 -0.88 40.65 -16.18
C ASN A 135 0.22 40.72 -15.11
N LEU A 136 0.54 39.60 -14.47
CA LEU A 136 1.80 39.42 -13.77
C LEU A 136 2.54 38.25 -14.41
N ASN A 137 3.21 38.58 -15.52
CA ASN A 137 4.39 37.86 -15.97
C ASN A 137 5.57 38.39 -15.15
N THR A 138 6.08 37.59 -14.22
CA THR A 138 7.40 37.81 -13.63
C THR A 138 8.17 36.50 -13.63
N LYS A 139 8.96 36.29 -14.70
CA LYS A 139 10.18 35.49 -14.64
C LYS A 139 11.30 36.39 -14.13
N LYS A 140 11.81 36.11 -12.93
CA LYS A 140 13.26 36.11 -12.65
C LYS A 140 13.54 35.39 -11.33
N THR A 141 14.49 34.49 -11.44
CA THR A 141 14.98 33.46 -10.53
C THR A 141 15.71 34.01 -9.31
N ILE A 142 15.38 33.50 -8.12
CA ILE A 142 16.29 33.39 -6.96
C ILE A 142 15.91 32.09 -6.22
N GLY A 143 16.81 31.10 -6.18
CA GLY A 143 16.67 29.83 -5.44
C GLY A 143 15.77 28.79 -6.12
N GLY A 144 16.26 28.11 -7.16
CA GLY A 144 15.48 27.17 -7.96
C GLY A 144 15.03 25.90 -7.21
N CYS A 145 13.88 25.97 -6.55
CA CYS A 145 13.06 24.79 -6.31
C CYS A 145 12.20 24.60 -7.57
N LEU A 146 12.44 23.54 -8.36
CA LEU A 146 11.54 23.17 -9.45
C LEU A 146 10.13 23.00 -8.86
N MET A 147 9.15 23.73 -9.39
CA MET A 147 7.76 23.56 -8.98
C MET A 147 7.28 22.18 -9.45
N ILE A 148 7.01 21.25 -8.53
CA ILE A 148 6.52 19.91 -8.86
C ILE A 148 5.05 20.01 -9.24
N HIS A 149 4.71 19.51 -10.43
CA HIS A 149 3.34 19.51 -10.93
C HIS A 149 2.70 18.12 -10.80
N TYR A 150 1.42 18.12 -10.45
CA TYR A 150 0.59 16.93 -10.32
C TYR A 150 -0.58 17.06 -11.28
N ASN A 151 -0.38 16.58 -12.49
CA ASN A 151 -1.36 16.61 -13.56
C ASN A 151 -1.87 15.20 -13.80
N ASP A 152 -3.16 15.08 -14.08
CA ASP A 152 -3.75 13.81 -14.51
C ASP A 152 -3.11 13.35 -15.81
N LEU A 153 -3.01 12.03 -15.99
CA LEU A 153 -2.32 11.39 -17.11
C LEU A 153 -2.80 11.94 -18.47
N ASN A 154 -4.11 12.09 -18.64
CA ASN A 154 -4.73 12.58 -19.86
C ASN A 154 -4.44 14.07 -20.16
N LYS A 155 -3.87 14.84 -19.23
CA LYS A 155 -3.49 16.25 -19.42
C LYS A 155 -2.04 16.41 -19.87
N LEU A 156 -1.22 15.35 -19.80
CA LEU A 156 0.20 15.39 -20.16
C LEU A 156 0.37 15.36 -21.69
N LYS A 157 1.12 16.32 -22.23
CA LYS A 157 1.36 16.45 -23.67
C LYS A 157 2.08 15.23 -24.23
N SER A 158 3.12 14.75 -23.55
CA SER A 158 3.87 13.57 -23.99
C SER A 158 3.02 12.30 -23.98
N PHE A 159 2.02 12.20 -23.10
CA PHE A 159 1.07 11.10 -23.12
C PHE A 159 0.12 11.18 -24.32
N GLN A 160 -0.32 12.39 -24.71
CA GLN A 160 -1.13 12.59 -25.91
C GLN A 160 -0.36 12.29 -27.20
N GLU A 161 0.93 12.64 -27.24
CA GLU A 161 1.83 12.25 -28.33
C GLU A 161 2.01 10.73 -28.37
N LEU A 162 2.19 10.08 -27.21
CA LEU A 162 2.33 8.63 -27.10
C LEU A 162 1.09 7.86 -27.58
N LYS A 163 -0.13 8.39 -27.40
CA LYS A 163 -1.37 7.77 -27.92
C LYS A 163 -1.40 7.60 -29.43
N GLN A 164 -0.59 8.37 -30.17
CA GLN A 164 -0.52 8.29 -31.63
C GLN A 164 0.49 7.23 -32.11
N MET A 165 1.24 6.61 -31.20
CA MET A 165 2.21 5.58 -31.52
C MET A 165 1.54 4.23 -31.76
N ASN A 166 2.05 3.49 -32.74
CA ASN A 166 1.70 2.09 -32.94
C ASN A 166 2.67 1.19 -32.16
N PRO A 167 2.21 0.05 -31.64
CA PRO A 167 3.09 -0.93 -31.02
C PRO A 167 4.14 -1.43 -32.01
N GLU A 168 5.37 -1.61 -31.51
CA GLU A 168 6.44 -2.21 -32.30
C GLU A 168 6.15 -3.69 -32.59
N LYS A 169 6.49 -4.16 -33.79
CA LYS A 169 6.23 -5.54 -34.22
C LYS A 169 7.40 -6.44 -33.81
N LEU A 170 7.22 -7.20 -32.74
CA LEU A 170 8.24 -8.07 -32.15
C LEU A 170 8.80 -9.07 -33.16
N LYS A 171 7.95 -9.64 -34.03
CA LYS A 171 8.37 -10.58 -35.07
C LYS A 171 9.42 -10.02 -36.02
N THR A 172 9.40 -8.71 -36.23
CA THR A 172 10.28 -8.02 -37.17
C THR A 172 11.55 -7.51 -36.51
N VAL A 173 11.46 -7.08 -35.25
CA VAL A 173 12.58 -6.37 -34.59
C VAL A 173 13.37 -7.21 -33.59
N LEU A 174 12.86 -8.37 -33.16
CA LEU A 174 13.56 -9.18 -32.17
C LEU A 174 14.81 -9.83 -32.80
N ASN A 175 15.98 -9.43 -32.30
CA ASN A 175 17.29 -9.95 -32.69
C ASN A 175 18.28 -9.83 -31.52
N GLU A 176 19.49 -10.36 -31.71
CA GLU A 176 20.54 -10.38 -30.69
C GLU A 176 20.91 -8.97 -30.18
N ASN A 177 21.14 -8.01 -31.08
CA ASN A 177 21.51 -6.64 -30.71
C ASN A 177 20.43 -6.00 -29.83
N ARG A 178 19.16 -6.17 -30.21
CA ARG A 178 18.03 -5.66 -29.40
C ARG A 178 18.01 -6.29 -28.01
N ILE A 179 18.25 -7.60 -27.89
CA ILE A 179 18.30 -8.28 -26.59
C ILE A 179 19.40 -7.68 -25.71
N GLN A 180 20.56 -7.39 -26.27
CA GLN A 180 21.68 -6.78 -25.55
C GLN A 180 21.44 -5.31 -25.18
N GLU A 181 20.87 -4.52 -26.09
CA GLU A 181 20.64 -3.08 -25.91
C GLU A 181 19.45 -2.75 -25.01
N TYR A 182 18.46 -3.65 -24.94
CA TYR A 182 17.21 -3.46 -24.18
C TYR A 182 17.31 -4.15 -22.82
N ASP A 183 18.40 -3.88 -22.11
CA ASP A 183 18.72 -4.40 -20.80
C ASP A 183 19.10 -3.26 -19.84
N ILE A 184 18.55 -3.27 -18.62
CA ILE A 184 18.80 -2.26 -17.59
C ILE A 184 19.10 -2.95 -16.27
N LYS A 185 20.07 -2.42 -15.54
CA LYS A 185 20.37 -2.85 -14.17
C LYS A 185 19.27 -2.36 -13.22
N ILE A 186 18.67 -3.28 -12.45
CA ILE A 186 17.80 -2.93 -11.33
C ILE A 186 18.65 -2.39 -10.18
N GLU A 187 19.76 -3.05 -9.90
CA GLU A 187 20.81 -2.57 -9.02
C GLU A 187 22.16 -3.05 -9.57
N GLY A 188 23.23 -2.32 -9.27
CA GLY A 188 24.61 -2.80 -9.40
C GLY A 188 24.89 -3.60 -10.67
N ASN A 189 25.43 -4.82 -10.53
CA ASN A 189 25.71 -5.73 -11.63
C ASN A 189 25.10 -7.13 -11.42
N HIS A 190 24.13 -7.29 -10.51
CA HIS A 190 23.60 -8.61 -10.17
C HIS A 190 22.18 -8.85 -10.69
N VAL A 191 21.30 -7.84 -10.63
CA VAL A 191 19.91 -7.98 -11.06
C VAL A 191 19.60 -7.09 -12.26
N HIS A 192 19.07 -7.70 -13.31
CA HIS A 192 18.81 -7.06 -14.60
C HIS A 192 17.32 -7.13 -14.97
N TYR A 193 16.88 -6.14 -15.73
CA TYR A 193 15.56 -6.01 -16.34
C TYR A 193 15.72 -5.91 -17.86
N ASN A 194 15.40 -7.00 -18.55
CA ASN A 194 15.40 -7.06 -20.00
C ASN A 194 13.99 -6.83 -20.55
N TYR A 195 13.85 -5.86 -21.44
CA TYR A 195 12.57 -5.45 -22.02
C TYR A 195 12.56 -5.58 -23.55
N ALA A 196 13.46 -6.38 -24.11
CA ALA A 196 13.61 -6.57 -25.56
C ALA A 196 12.34 -7.09 -26.24
N THR A 197 11.52 -7.86 -25.52
CA THR A 197 10.23 -8.39 -26.00
C THR A 197 9.03 -7.53 -25.61
N LYS A 198 9.24 -6.25 -25.24
CA LYS A 198 8.18 -5.25 -25.16
C LYS A 198 7.96 -4.58 -26.52
N GLN A 199 6.71 -4.26 -26.84
CA GLN A 199 6.26 -3.67 -28.12
C GLN A 199 6.60 -2.16 -28.24
N ILE A 200 7.87 -1.81 -27.99
CA ILE A 200 8.38 -0.44 -27.96
C ILE A 200 9.68 -0.30 -28.76
N ASN A 201 10.06 0.91 -29.14
CA ASN A 201 11.30 1.21 -29.88
C ASN A 201 11.91 2.54 -29.40
N GLU A 202 12.96 3.03 -30.06
CA GLU A 202 13.64 4.28 -29.68
C GLU A 202 12.72 5.50 -29.67
N ALA A 203 11.73 5.58 -30.57
CA ALA A 203 10.76 6.67 -30.55
C ALA A 203 9.85 6.59 -29.30
N HIS A 204 9.45 5.39 -28.90
CA HIS A 204 8.72 5.19 -27.64
C HIS A 204 9.58 5.58 -26.44
N LEU A 205 10.84 5.12 -26.37
CA LEU A 205 11.73 5.40 -25.25
C LEU A 205 12.00 6.91 -25.09
N LYS A 206 12.14 7.64 -26.19
CA LYS A 206 12.24 9.10 -26.17
C LYS A 206 10.97 9.75 -25.62
N LEU A 207 9.79 9.28 -26.03
CA LEU A 207 8.52 9.79 -25.50
C LEU A 207 8.32 9.41 -24.02
N PHE A 208 8.78 8.24 -23.59
CA PHE A 208 8.74 7.83 -22.19
C PHE A 208 9.65 8.69 -21.33
N GLN A 209 10.85 9.02 -21.80
CA GLN A 209 11.72 9.99 -21.13
C GLN A 209 11.03 11.35 -20.98
N ASN A 210 10.47 11.89 -22.08
CA ASN A 210 9.74 13.16 -22.06
C ASN A 210 8.56 13.11 -21.08
N LEU A 211 7.81 12.01 -21.05
CA LEU A 211 6.68 11.82 -20.14
C LEU A 211 7.12 11.78 -18.68
N SER A 212 8.22 11.08 -18.37
CA SER A 212 8.82 11.06 -17.04
C SER A 212 9.22 12.47 -16.57
N ASP A 213 9.88 13.23 -17.45
CA ASP A 213 10.35 14.59 -17.17
C ASP A 213 9.17 15.56 -17.00
N GLU A 214 8.18 15.51 -17.90
CA GLU A 214 6.95 16.31 -17.84
C GLU A 214 6.15 16.03 -16.55
N ALA A 215 6.05 14.76 -16.15
CA ALA A 215 5.35 14.34 -14.94
C ALA A 215 6.19 14.51 -13.67
N ASN A 216 7.44 14.98 -13.75
CA ASN A 216 8.36 15.18 -12.62
C ASN A 216 8.51 13.93 -11.73
N LEU A 217 8.59 12.73 -12.32
CA LEU A 217 8.51 11.47 -11.56
C LEU A 217 9.67 11.31 -10.56
N ILE A 218 10.89 11.67 -10.95
CA ILE A 218 12.06 11.59 -10.07
C ILE A 218 11.99 12.64 -8.96
N GLU A 219 11.53 13.84 -9.25
CA GLU A 219 11.33 14.90 -8.26
C GLU A 219 10.28 14.48 -7.23
N LYS A 220 9.19 13.82 -7.65
CA LYS A 220 8.18 13.26 -6.73
C LYS A 220 8.76 12.14 -5.86
N TYR A 221 9.64 11.29 -6.40
CA TYR A 221 10.36 10.32 -5.57
C TYR A 221 11.30 11.02 -4.57
N LYS A 222 11.96 12.11 -4.97
CA LYS A 222 12.76 12.94 -4.06
C LYS A 222 11.94 13.52 -2.90
N GLU A 223 10.67 13.85 -3.11
CA GLU A 223 9.78 14.28 -2.02
C GLU A 223 9.53 13.16 -1.00
N ILE A 224 9.41 11.91 -1.45
CA ILE A 224 9.28 10.75 -0.56
C ILE A 224 10.55 10.56 0.28
N ILE A 225 11.73 10.53 -0.35
CA ILE A 225 12.98 10.28 0.39
C ILE A 225 13.38 11.43 1.33
N ASN A 226 12.85 12.63 1.10
CA ASN A 226 13.01 13.78 1.99
C ASN A 226 11.84 13.92 2.99
N GLY A 227 10.95 12.93 3.06
CA GLY A 227 9.94 12.83 4.10
C GLY A 227 8.77 13.80 3.98
N LYS A 228 8.39 14.24 2.77
CA LYS A 228 7.13 14.98 2.59
C LYS A 228 5.92 14.10 2.89
N HIS A 229 4.84 14.74 3.34
CA HIS A 229 3.52 14.14 3.45
C HIS A 229 2.93 13.95 2.04
N ILE A 230 3.23 12.81 1.42
CA ILE A 230 2.75 12.46 0.08
C ILE A 230 1.41 11.70 0.12
N ASN A 231 1.13 10.99 1.22
CA ASN A 231 -0.17 10.37 1.46
C ASN A 231 -1.12 11.46 2.00
N LEU A 232 -1.78 12.18 1.09
CA LEU A 232 -2.58 13.37 1.41
C LEU A 232 -3.90 13.04 2.12
N SER A 233 -4.56 11.93 1.78
CA SER A 233 -5.85 11.56 2.37
C SER A 233 -5.72 11.22 3.86
N GLU A 234 -4.62 10.59 4.26
CA GLU A 234 -4.32 10.29 5.66
C GLU A 234 -3.36 11.31 6.31
N ASN A 235 -2.85 12.29 5.55
CA ASN A 235 -1.81 13.23 5.95
C ASN A 235 -0.57 12.55 6.58
N ARG A 236 0.00 11.57 5.86
CA ARG A 236 1.12 10.75 6.32
C ARG A 236 2.35 10.83 5.41
N LYS A 237 3.51 10.63 6.02
CA LYS A 237 4.78 10.34 5.31
C LYS A 237 4.76 8.90 4.78
N VAL A 238 5.65 8.61 3.84
CA VAL A 238 5.86 7.26 3.29
C VAL A 238 7.36 6.96 3.35
N LEU A 239 7.78 6.06 4.24
CA LEU A 239 9.20 5.94 4.61
C LEU A 239 9.74 4.49 4.57
N HIS A 240 9.18 3.61 3.74
CA HIS A 240 9.64 2.22 3.64
C HIS A 240 11.09 2.08 3.16
N HIS A 241 11.56 2.96 2.26
CA HIS A 241 12.97 3.04 1.86
C HIS A 241 13.91 3.34 3.06
N LEU A 242 13.41 4.07 4.07
CA LEU A 242 14.22 4.51 5.20
C LEU A 242 14.61 3.37 6.14
N THR A 243 13.84 2.27 6.12
CA THR A 243 14.13 1.06 6.90
C THR A 243 15.36 0.30 6.39
N ARG A 244 15.80 0.61 5.16
CA ARG A 244 16.90 -0.07 4.46
C ARG A 244 18.07 0.85 4.09
N GLY A 245 17.88 2.17 4.11
CA GLY A 245 18.98 3.14 3.97
C GLY A 245 18.48 4.59 3.97
N GLN A 246 19.39 5.56 4.14
CA GLN A 246 19.08 6.99 4.04
C GLN A 246 19.58 7.51 2.69
N LEU A 247 18.67 7.86 1.79
CA LEU A 247 19.00 8.42 0.46
C LEU A 247 18.83 9.94 0.38
N GLY A 248 17.80 10.47 1.06
CA GLY A 248 17.51 11.89 1.14
C GLY A 248 18.08 12.55 2.40
N THR A 249 17.57 13.73 2.71
CA THR A 249 17.90 14.45 3.95
C THR A 249 17.34 13.75 5.19
N THR A 250 17.84 14.11 6.37
CA THR A 250 17.25 13.67 7.65
C THR A 250 15.75 13.92 7.69
N VAL A 251 14.98 12.90 8.05
CA VAL A 251 13.53 12.97 8.21
C VAL A 251 13.18 12.87 9.68
N THR A 252 12.47 13.88 10.19
CA THR A 252 11.93 13.86 11.55
C THR A 252 10.42 13.69 11.52
N ASP A 253 9.85 12.95 12.47
CA ASP A 253 8.40 12.90 12.71
C ASP A 253 8.11 12.94 14.21
N ASN A 254 7.18 13.79 14.65
CA ASN A 254 6.92 14.04 16.08
C ASN A 254 8.18 14.29 16.92
N ASN A 255 9.13 15.08 16.38
CA ASN A 255 10.45 15.37 16.98
C ASN A 255 11.39 14.17 17.14
N GLU A 256 11.09 13.02 16.57
CA GLU A 256 11.98 11.85 16.52
C GLU A 256 12.66 11.76 15.14
N ASN A 257 13.95 11.43 15.11
CA ASN A 257 14.66 11.10 13.87
C ASN A 257 14.19 9.71 13.39
N MET A 258 13.57 9.66 12.21
CA MET A 258 12.96 8.44 11.70
C MET A 258 13.98 7.38 11.29
N ARG A 259 15.18 7.78 10.87
CA ARG A 259 16.25 6.83 10.58
C ARG A 259 16.72 6.13 11.85
N GLU A 260 16.96 6.91 12.91
CA GLU A 260 17.36 6.38 14.23
C GLU A 260 16.27 5.48 14.82
N PHE A 261 14.99 5.82 14.66
CA PHE A 261 13.87 4.96 15.06
C PHE A 261 13.98 3.57 14.39
N PHE A 262 14.13 3.52 13.07
CA PHE A 262 14.18 2.24 12.34
C PHE A 262 15.46 1.43 12.66
N GLU A 263 16.60 2.09 12.82
CA GLU A 263 17.85 1.42 13.22
C GLU A 263 17.77 0.86 14.64
N ARG A 264 17.15 1.61 15.57
CA ARG A 264 16.93 1.14 16.95
C ARG A 264 16.05 -0.10 16.98
N GLU A 265 14.93 -0.11 16.25
CA GLU A 265 14.07 -1.29 16.16
C GLU A 265 14.79 -2.47 15.50
N LEU A 266 15.60 -2.23 14.45
CA LEU A 266 16.39 -3.26 13.81
C LEU A 266 17.44 -3.88 14.74
N HIS A 267 18.19 -3.06 15.48
CA HIS A 267 19.15 -3.55 16.47
C HIS A 267 18.46 -4.33 17.59
N LYS A 268 17.30 -3.84 18.06
CA LYS A 268 16.49 -4.57 19.05
C LYS A 268 16.07 -5.95 18.53
N ILE A 269 15.69 -6.05 17.25
CA ILE A 269 15.36 -7.32 16.60
C ILE A 269 16.58 -8.26 16.57
N PHE A 270 17.75 -7.76 16.19
CA PHE A 270 18.98 -8.55 16.14
C PHE A 270 19.37 -9.08 17.52
N GLU A 271 19.39 -8.24 18.55
CA GLU A 271 19.67 -8.64 19.93
C GLU A 271 18.68 -9.70 20.43
N PHE A 272 17.39 -9.49 20.17
CA PHE A 272 16.35 -10.44 20.57
C PHE A 272 16.50 -11.78 19.86
N ALA A 273 16.67 -11.78 18.53
CA ALA A 273 16.84 -12.99 17.75
C ALA A 273 18.10 -13.76 18.17
N GLN A 274 19.20 -13.07 18.44
CA GLN A 274 20.43 -13.70 18.96
C GLN A 274 20.16 -14.43 20.29
N LYS A 275 19.45 -13.78 21.23
CA LYS A 275 19.08 -14.38 22.52
C LYS A 275 18.15 -15.58 22.40
N ILE A 276 17.25 -15.60 21.41
CA ILE A 276 16.40 -16.75 21.10
C ILE A 276 17.23 -17.89 20.50
N GLN A 277 18.05 -17.59 19.49
CA GLN A 277 18.80 -18.59 18.72
C GLN A 277 19.93 -19.24 19.52
N ASN A 278 20.56 -18.52 20.45
CA ASN A 278 21.57 -19.07 21.34
C ASN A 278 20.97 -19.74 22.60
N GLY A 279 19.64 -19.70 22.76
CA GLY A 279 18.95 -20.28 23.90
C GLY A 279 19.12 -19.53 25.21
N THR A 280 19.48 -18.24 25.19
CA THR A 280 19.46 -17.38 26.40
C THR A 280 18.02 -17.14 26.84
N ILE A 281 17.14 -16.84 25.88
CA ILE A 281 15.69 -16.80 26.08
C ILE A 281 15.14 -18.18 25.74
N LYS A 282 14.47 -18.80 26.70
CA LYS A 282 13.88 -20.13 26.60
C LYS A 282 12.39 -20.04 26.91
N ASN A 283 11.64 -21.06 26.52
CA ASN A 283 10.25 -21.19 26.93
C ASN A 283 10.13 -21.45 28.45
N THR A 284 8.89 -21.50 28.94
CA THR A 284 8.53 -21.74 30.35
C THR A 284 9.08 -23.04 30.92
N ASN A 285 9.37 -24.02 30.06
CA ASN A 285 9.88 -25.34 30.42
C ASN A 285 11.40 -25.47 30.18
N GLY A 286 12.10 -24.35 29.93
CA GLY A 286 13.54 -24.33 29.71
C GLY A 286 14.01 -24.93 28.38
N LYS A 287 13.13 -25.11 27.39
CA LYS A 287 13.50 -25.54 26.03
C LYS A 287 13.69 -24.35 25.09
N VAL A 288 14.54 -24.55 24.09
CA VAL A 288 14.76 -23.57 23.01
C VAL A 288 13.61 -23.59 22.00
N PHE A 289 13.34 -22.45 21.37
CA PHE A 289 12.37 -22.36 20.30
C PHE A 289 12.95 -22.94 19.00
N LYS A 290 12.17 -23.75 18.28
CA LYS A 290 12.53 -24.34 16.98
C LYS A 290 11.62 -23.85 15.85
N ASN A 291 10.41 -23.43 16.20
CA ASN A 291 9.40 -22.96 15.28
C ASN A 291 9.01 -21.51 15.60
N VAL A 292 8.58 -20.79 14.58
CA VAL A 292 7.95 -19.48 14.70
C VAL A 292 6.66 -19.46 13.89
N VAL A 293 5.60 -18.88 14.45
CA VAL A 293 4.31 -18.71 13.77
C VAL A 293 3.99 -17.23 13.71
N GLN A 294 3.86 -16.68 12.51
CA GLN A 294 3.43 -15.29 12.33
C GLN A 294 1.92 -15.22 12.10
N ILE A 295 1.24 -14.47 12.98
CA ILE A 295 -0.19 -14.24 12.97
C ILE A 295 -0.46 -12.82 12.49
N GLY A 296 -1.03 -12.68 11.31
CA GLY A 296 -1.32 -11.39 10.69
C GLY A 296 -1.96 -11.55 9.31
N ILE A 297 -2.68 -10.53 8.84
CA ILE A 297 -3.39 -10.58 7.55
C ILE A 297 -2.86 -9.52 6.57
N GLY A 298 -2.98 -9.78 5.27
CA GLY A 298 -2.55 -8.87 4.22
C GLY A 298 -1.05 -8.55 4.31
N GLY A 299 -0.71 -7.27 4.47
CA GLY A 299 0.68 -6.81 4.49
C GLY A 299 1.48 -7.37 5.67
N SER A 300 0.79 -7.71 6.75
CA SER A 300 1.37 -8.37 7.93
C SER A 300 1.73 -9.84 7.71
N SER A 301 1.43 -10.44 6.56
CA SER A 301 1.72 -11.85 6.28
C SER A 301 2.27 -12.09 4.87
N LEU A 302 1.68 -11.52 3.82
CA LEU A 302 2.02 -11.81 2.42
C LEU A 302 3.49 -11.55 2.10
N GLY A 303 4.00 -10.36 2.44
CA GLY A 303 5.39 -10.00 2.20
C GLY A 303 6.40 -10.81 3.03
N PRO A 304 6.22 -10.93 4.36
CA PRO A 304 7.03 -11.81 5.20
C PRO A 304 7.06 -13.28 4.71
N LYS A 305 5.90 -13.83 4.32
CA LYS A 305 5.78 -15.17 3.75
C LYS A 305 6.56 -15.29 2.45
N ALA A 306 6.40 -14.33 1.53
CA ALA A 306 7.13 -14.29 0.28
C ALA A 306 8.66 -14.24 0.48
N LEU A 307 9.16 -13.38 1.38
CA LEU A 307 10.59 -13.31 1.70
C LEU A 307 11.12 -14.61 2.32
N TYR A 308 10.39 -15.16 3.30
CA TYR A 308 10.78 -16.41 3.96
C TYR A 308 10.89 -17.56 2.96
N THR A 309 9.86 -17.79 2.13
CA THR A 309 9.88 -18.91 1.17
C THR A 309 10.96 -18.75 0.11
N THR A 310 11.21 -17.49 -0.32
CA THR A 310 12.24 -17.19 -1.32
C THR A 310 13.65 -17.52 -0.82
N ILE A 311 13.94 -17.30 0.47
CA ILE A 311 15.30 -17.41 1.01
C ILE A 311 15.57 -18.72 1.75
N LYS A 312 14.54 -19.42 2.20
CA LYS A 312 14.66 -20.67 2.97
C LYS A 312 15.70 -21.64 2.39
N ASN A 313 15.60 -21.98 1.11
CA ASN A 313 16.47 -22.97 0.48
C ASN A 313 17.92 -22.49 0.38
N TYR A 314 18.14 -21.20 0.07
CA TYR A 314 19.47 -20.59 0.10
C TYR A 314 20.08 -20.65 1.50
N ALA A 315 19.32 -20.25 2.52
CA ALA A 315 19.79 -20.27 3.90
C ALA A 315 20.12 -21.69 4.38
N GLN A 316 19.33 -22.69 4.00
CA GLN A 316 19.63 -24.10 4.30
C GLN A 316 20.94 -24.55 3.64
N GLN A 317 21.11 -24.27 2.35
CA GLN A 317 22.32 -24.64 1.60
C GLN A 317 23.58 -24.00 2.20
N LYS A 318 23.47 -22.79 2.76
CA LYS A 318 24.57 -22.04 3.37
C LYS A 318 24.73 -22.26 4.88
N ASN A 319 23.95 -23.14 5.51
CA ASN A 319 23.92 -23.33 6.97
C ASN A 319 23.59 -22.05 7.76
N LEU A 320 22.77 -21.17 7.18
CA LEU A 320 22.28 -19.92 7.78
C LEU A 320 20.84 -20.05 8.31
N TYR A 321 20.24 -21.24 8.23
CA TYR A 321 18.90 -21.54 8.71
C TYR A 321 18.88 -21.78 10.23
N LYS A 322 17.87 -21.24 10.93
CA LYS A 322 17.73 -21.29 12.39
C LYS A 322 16.40 -21.87 12.87
N MET A 323 15.28 -21.36 12.36
CA MET A 323 13.93 -21.76 12.80
C MET A 323 12.99 -21.97 11.61
N LYS A 324 11.98 -22.83 11.79
CA LYS A 324 10.92 -23.04 10.80
C LYS A 324 9.77 -22.05 11.00
N ALA A 325 9.35 -21.37 9.94
CA ALA A 325 8.21 -20.47 9.97
C ALA A 325 6.92 -21.15 9.52
N TYR A 326 5.83 -20.72 10.14
CA TYR A 326 4.45 -20.97 9.76
C TYR A 326 3.67 -19.65 9.78
N PHE A 327 2.50 -19.62 9.16
CA PHE A 327 1.70 -18.41 9.01
C PHE A 327 0.24 -18.70 9.29
N ILE A 328 -0.43 -17.83 10.04
CA ILE A 328 -1.88 -17.85 10.26
C ILE A 328 -2.39 -16.46 9.91
N SER A 329 -3.32 -16.36 8.98
CA SER A 329 -3.72 -15.10 8.35
C SER A 329 -5.22 -14.94 8.15
N ASN A 330 -5.88 -15.98 7.65
CA ASN A 330 -7.32 -16.04 7.46
C ASN A 330 -8.02 -16.12 8.83
N VAL A 331 -9.25 -15.62 8.90
CA VAL A 331 -10.11 -15.75 10.10
C VAL A 331 -10.85 -17.09 10.15
N ASP A 332 -10.81 -17.84 9.05
CA ASP A 332 -11.26 -19.22 8.99
C ASP A 332 -10.55 -20.07 10.06
N PRO A 333 -11.27 -20.64 11.04
CA PRO A 333 -10.67 -21.38 12.13
C PRO A 333 -9.87 -22.61 11.68
N ASP A 334 -10.15 -23.15 10.49
CA ASP A 334 -9.46 -24.32 9.97
C ASP A 334 -7.97 -24.03 9.73
N GLU A 335 -7.59 -22.84 9.26
CA GLU A 335 -6.18 -22.48 9.06
C GLU A 335 -5.41 -22.45 10.40
N ALA A 336 -6.03 -21.89 11.44
CA ALA A 336 -5.42 -21.86 12.77
C ALA A 336 -5.32 -23.26 13.36
N GLU A 337 -6.33 -24.11 13.22
CA GLU A 337 -6.31 -25.49 13.70
C GLU A 337 -5.29 -26.35 12.96
N GLU A 338 -5.23 -26.26 11.62
CA GLU A 338 -4.26 -26.97 10.78
C GLU A 338 -2.83 -26.66 11.23
N VAL A 339 -2.47 -25.37 11.32
CA VAL A 339 -1.11 -24.97 11.72
C VAL A 339 -0.80 -25.37 13.16
N LEU A 340 -1.71 -25.13 14.11
CA LEU A 340 -1.42 -25.33 15.53
C LEU A 340 -1.43 -26.81 15.95
N SER A 341 -2.10 -27.68 15.20
CA SER A 341 -2.09 -29.13 15.45
C SER A 341 -0.85 -29.85 14.91
N GLU A 342 -0.19 -29.29 13.88
CA GLU A 342 1.02 -29.86 13.27
C GLU A 342 2.32 -29.53 14.01
N ILE A 343 2.30 -28.54 14.91
CA ILE A 343 3.50 -28.01 15.56
C ILE A 343 3.59 -28.37 17.04
N ASN A 344 4.82 -28.51 17.54
CA ASN A 344 5.06 -28.58 18.97
C ASN A 344 4.89 -27.18 19.60
N LEU A 345 3.74 -26.94 20.22
CA LEU A 345 3.38 -25.67 20.85
C LEU A 345 4.40 -25.20 21.91
N GLN A 346 5.02 -26.12 22.65
CA GLN A 346 6.04 -25.74 23.64
C GLN A 346 7.30 -25.19 22.97
N GLU A 347 7.69 -25.72 21.81
CA GLU A 347 8.91 -25.31 21.10
C GLU A 347 8.66 -24.21 20.05
N THR A 348 7.51 -23.52 20.15
CA THR A 348 7.08 -22.52 19.18
C THR A 348 7.01 -21.12 19.79
N LEU A 349 7.54 -20.14 19.05
CA LEU A 349 7.40 -18.71 19.31
C LEU A 349 6.31 -18.14 18.38
N PHE A 350 5.45 -17.27 18.90
CA PHE A 350 4.35 -16.68 18.13
C PHE A 350 4.58 -15.18 17.95
N ILE A 351 4.41 -14.68 16.74
CA ILE A 351 4.51 -13.26 16.39
C ILE A 351 3.11 -12.77 16.05
N VAL A 352 2.52 -11.90 16.86
CA VAL A 352 1.23 -11.27 16.55
C VAL A 352 1.46 -9.90 15.95
N VAL A 353 1.00 -9.70 14.72
CA VAL A 353 1.25 -8.48 13.94
C VAL A 353 -0.05 -7.77 13.60
N SER A 354 -0.32 -6.63 14.25
CA SER A 354 -1.46 -5.76 13.93
C SER A 354 -1.12 -4.31 14.20
N LYS A 355 -1.08 -3.47 13.16
CA LYS A 355 -0.75 -2.04 13.29
C LYS A 355 -1.67 -1.30 14.28
N SER A 356 -2.99 -1.48 14.14
CA SER A 356 -3.97 -0.84 15.02
C SER A 356 -4.17 -1.56 16.35
N GLY A 357 -3.75 -2.82 16.44
CA GLY A 357 -4.06 -3.73 17.56
C GLY A 357 -5.52 -4.15 17.63
N THR A 358 -6.32 -3.86 16.60
CA THR A 358 -7.78 -4.06 16.59
C THR A 358 -8.27 -4.77 15.33
N THR A 359 -7.37 -5.27 14.49
CA THR A 359 -7.72 -6.09 13.31
C THR A 359 -8.51 -7.30 13.77
N LEU A 360 -9.75 -7.46 13.28
CA LEU A 360 -10.68 -8.49 13.75
C LEU A 360 -10.11 -9.90 13.54
N GLU A 361 -9.58 -10.15 12.35
CA GLU A 361 -9.01 -11.44 11.95
C GLU A 361 -7.82 -11.81 12.85
N THR A 362 -6.85 -10.90 13.00
CA THR A 362 -5.69 -11.10 13.87
C THR A 362 -6.07 -11.26 15.34
N SER A 363 -7.04 -10.49 15.83
CA SER A 363 -7.52 -10.59 17.21
C SER A 363 -8.22 -11.93 17.46
N SER A 364 -9.02 -12.41 16.50
CA SER A 364 -9.69 -13.71 16.58
C SER A 364 -8.68 -14.86 16.60
N ASN A 365 -7.69 -14.83 15.71
CA ASN A 365 -6.60 -15.82 15.68
C ASN A 365 -5.73 -15.80 16.94
N MET A 366 -5.51 -14.62 17.51
CA MET A 366 -4.82 -14.49 18.80
C MET A 366 -5.61 -15.14 19.93
N GLN A 367 -6.93 -14.94 20.00
CA GLN A 367 -7.78 -15.62 20.98
C GLN A 367 -7.81 -17.14 20.77
N PHE A 368 -7.87 -17.59 19.52
CA PHE A 368 -7.77 -19.01 19.17
C PHE A 368 -6.45 -19.62 19.67
N LEU A 369 -5.32 -18.96 19.37
CA LEU A 369 -4.00 -19.36 19.86
C LEU A 369 -3.97 -19.45 21.40
N ILE A 370 -4.41 -18.40 22.09
CA ILE A 370 -4.38 -18.36 23.56
C ILE A 370 -5.19 -19.52 24.14
N LYS A 371 -6.38 -19.78 23.58
CA LYS A 371 -7.19 -20.94 23.97
C LYS A 371 -6.43 -22.25 23.74
N LYS A 372 -5.85 -22.45 22.54
CA LYS A 372 -5.11 -23.67 22.19
C LYS A 372 -3.91 -23.90 23.12
N LEU A 373 -3.15 -22.85 23.45
CA LEU A 373 -2.01 -22.92 24.37
C LEU A 373 -2.45 -23.33 25.78
N LYS A 374 -3.53 -22.75 26.30
CA LYS A 374 -4.09 -23.09 27.61
C LYS A 374 -4.62 -24.52 27.66
N ASP A 375 -5.37 -24.93 26.63
CA ASP A 375 -5.89 -26.30 26.52
C ASP A 375 -4.76 -27.35 26.51
N ASN A 376 -3.53 -26.96 26.13
CA ASN A 376 -2.33 -27.79 26.16
C ASN A 376 -1.42 -27.54 27.38
N GLY A 377 -1.93 -26.91 28.43
CA GLY A 377 -1.25 -26.72 29.71
C GLY A 377 -0.20 -25.61 29.71
N ILE A 378 -0.18 -24.71 28.72
CA ILE A 378 0.76 -23.58 28.65
C ILE A 378 0.09 -22.32 29.20
N GLU A 379 0.02 -22.22 30.54
CA GLU A 379 -0.65 -21.11 31.23
C GLU A 379 0.10 -19.77 31.09
N GLU A 380 1.43 -19.78 31.09
CA GLU A 380 2.26 -18.59 30.89
C GLU A 380 2.47 -18.25 29.39
N TYR A 381 1.42 -18.40 28.58
CA TYR A 381 1.44 -18.25 27.11
C TYR A 381 2.10 -16.95 26.62
N LYS A 382 2.01 -15.86 27.40
CA LYS A 382 2.62 -14.57 27.05
C LYS A 382 4.15 -14.66 26.88
N LYS A 383 4.82 -15.59 27.56
CA LYS A 383 6.26 -15.85 27.43
C LYS A 383 6.63 -16.54 26.10
N GLN A 384 5.66 -16.88 25.26
CA GLN A 384 5.88 -17.41 23.92
C GLN A 384 5.31 -16.51 22.82
N ILE A 385 4.81 -15.33 23.16
CA ILE A 385 4.21 -14.39 22.21
C ILE A 385 5.03 -13.10 22.18
N ILE A 386 5.39 -12.65 20.98
CA ILE A 386 5.89 -11.31 20.71
C ILE A 386 4.84 -10.51 19.94
N ILE A 387 4.83 -9.20 20.14
CA ILE A 387 3.88 -8.28 19.52
C ILE A 387 4.60 -7.34 18.56
N ILE A 388 4.06 -7.17 17.35
CA ILE A 388 4.49 -6.12 16.40
C ILE A 388 3.30 -5.21 16.12
N THR A 389 3.41 -3.93 16.50
CA THR A 389 2.27 -3.00 16.48
C THR A 389 2.72 -1.54 16.46
N SER A 390 1.80 -0.58 16.27
CA SER A 390 2.10 0.85 16.48
C SER A 390 2.23 1.16 17.98
N GLN A 391 3.13 2.08 18.37
CA GLN A 391 3.37 2.46 19.77
C GLN A 391 2.11 2.90 20.53
N GLY A 392 1.15 3.54 19.85
CA GLY A 392 -0.11 4.00 20.44
C GLY A 392 -1.27 2.99 20.39
N SER A 393 -1.03 1.76 19.93
CA SER A 393 -2.08 0.73 19.79
C SER A 393 -2.50 0.13 21.13
N MET A 394 -3.69 -0.48 21.18
CA MET A 394 -4.15 -1.22 22.37
C MET A 394 -3.21 -2.39 22.72
N LEU A 395 -2.66 -3.08 21.72
CA LEU A 395 -1.70 -4.18 21.94
C LEU A 395 -0.39 -3.69 22.56
N ALA A 396 0.05 -2.46 22.30
CA ALA A 396 1.23 -1.89 22.93
C ALA A 396 1.02 -1.56 24.42
N LEU A 397 -0.22 -1.32 24.83
CA LEU A 397 -0.59 -1.02 26.22
C LEU A 397 -0.72 -2.29 27.08
N GLU A 398 -1.03 -3.42 26.44
CA GLU A 398 -1.08 -4.70 27.13
C GLU A 398 0.34 -5.14 27.50
N LYS A 399 0.57 -5.47 28.77
CA LYS A 399 1.88 -5.87 29.28
C LYS A 399 2.01 -7.40 29.42
N GLY A 400 3.26 -7.86 29.52
CA GLY A 400 3.62 -9.22 29.89
C GLY A 400 3.96 -10.16 28.74
N TYR A 401 3.75 -9.76 27.48
CA TYR A 401 4.32 -10.46 26.32
C TYR A 401 5.84 -10.45 26.33
N LEU A 402 6.43 -11.42 25.66
CA LEU A 402 7.87 -11.69 25.70
C LEU A 402 8.68 -10.51 25.17
N GLU A 403 8.22 -9.87 24.10
CA GLU A 403 8.83 -8.66 23.53
C GLU A 403 7.83 -7.90 22.63
N TYR A 404 8.09 -6.61 22.42
CA TYR A 404 7.34 -5.72 21.54
C TYR A 404 8.30 -5.08 20.53
N PHE A 405 7.92 -5.09 19.25
CA PHE A 405 8.57 -4.31 18.21
C PHE A 405 7.59 -3.32 17.63
N PHE A 406 8.08 -2.14 17.30
CA PHE A 406 7.21 -1.04 16.88
C PHE A 406 7.30 -0.77 15.40
N MET A 407 6.14 -0.70 14.76
CA MET A 407 6.01 -0.18 13.41
C MET A 407 5.57 1.27 13.44
N HIS A 408 6.14 2.09 12.56
CA HIS A 408 5.77 3.48 12.43
C HIS A 408 4.62 3.67 11.43
N ASP A 409 3.80 4.70 11.61
CA ASP A 409 2.61 4.91 10.79
C ASP A 409 2.93 5.23 9.32
N SER A 410 4.14 5.72 9.05
CA SER A 410 4.68 5.97 7.70
C SER A 410 5.01 4.71 6.90
N ILE A 411 4.88 3.53 7.51
CA ILE A 411 5.04 2.24 6.84
C ILE A 411 3.63 1.70 6.52
N GLY A 412 3.30 1.69 5.23
CA GLY A 412 2.09 1.04 4.72
C GLY A 412 2.23 -0.48 4.81
N GLY A 413 1.15 -1.21 5.10
CA GLY A 413 1.21 -2.66 5.31
C GLY A 413 1.80 -3.42 4.11
N ARG A 414 1.40 -3.07 2.88
CA ARG A 414 1.96 -3.69 1.67
C ARG A 414 3.42 -3.31 1.36
N PHE A 415 3.99 -2.35 2.08
CA PHE A 415 5.40 -1.92 2.02
C PHE A 415 6.16 -2.25 3.34
N SER A 416 5.58 -3.06 4.23
CA SER A 416 6.21 -3.44 5.50
C SER A 416 7.20 -4.61 5.49
N PRO A 417 7.50 -5.36 4.40
CA PRO A 417 8.41 -6.51 4.50
C PRO A 417 9.81 -6.17 5.01
N THR A 418 10.33 -4.97 4.70
CA THR A 418 11.64 -4.49 5.18
C THR A 418 11.54 -3.71 6.50
N SER A 419 10.42 -3.76 7.21
CA SER A 419 10.25 -3.20 8.56
C SER A 419 10.21 -4.31 9.61
N ALA A 420 10.00 -3.97 10.89
CA ALA A 420 9.84 -4.95 11.97
C ALA A 420 8.90 -6.11 11.61
N VAL A 421 7.82 -5.84 10.87
CA VAL A 421 6.84 -6.85 10.41
C VAL A 421 7.48 -8.05 9.71
N GLY A 422 8.40 -7.82 8.78
CA GLY A 422 9.09 -8.91 8.08
C GLY A 422 10.43 -9.24 8.70
N LEU A 423 11.18 -8.24 9.13
CA LEU A 423 12.55 -8.43 9.61
C LEU A 423 12.59 -9.25 10.90
N THR A 424 11.65 -9.09 11.83
CA THR A 424 11.60 -9.93 13.03
C THR A 424 11.52 -11.42 12.67
N LEU A 425 10.63 -11.80 11.75
CA LEU A 425 10.50 -13.18 11.30
C LEU A 425 11.76 -13.67 10.58
N ILE A 426 12.26 -12.89 9.63
CA ILE A 426 13.43 -13.26 8.81
C ILE A 426 14.68 -13.44 9.69
N THR A 427 14.91 -12.52 10.63
CA THR A 427 16.03 -12.63 11.57
C THR A 427 15.85 -13.78 12.56
N LEU A 428 14.63 -14.13 12.98
CA LEU A 428 14.42 -15.32 13.83
C LEU A 428 14.68 -16.62 13.06
N CYS A 429 14.22 -16.70 11.81
CA CYS A 429 14.34 -17.88 10.95
C CYS A 429 15.73 -18.13 10.41
N PHE A 430 16.53 -17.07 10.24
CA PHE A 430 17.86 -17.14 9.61
C PHE A 430 18.91 -16.35 10.39
N THR A 431 20.14 -16.25 9.90
CA THR A 431 21.15 -15.36 10.50
C THR A 431 20.87 -13.89 10.21
N GLU A 432 21.41 -13.01 11.05
CA GLU A 432 21.39 -11.55 10.86
C GLU A 432 21.91 -11.13 9.47
N ASP A 433 22.93 -11.80 8.95
CA ASP A 433 23.53 -11.50 7.63
C ASP A 433 22.50 -11.60 6.49
N ILE A 434 21.56 -12.54 6.56
CA ILE A 434 20.46 -12.65 5.58
C ILE A 434 19.63 -11.36 5.59
N THR A 435 19.33 -10.84 6.77
CA THR A 435 18.54 -9.61 6.93
C THR A 435 19.29 -8.41 6.36
N LYS A 436 20.58 -8.27 6.70
CA LYS A 436 21.44 -7.21 6.19
C LYS A 436 21.53 -7.22 4.67
N GLU A 437 21.71 -8.39 4.06
CA GLU A 437 21.82 -8.51 2.61
C GLU A 437 20.50 -8.17 1.89
N ILE A 438 19.33 -8.58 2.43
CA ILE A 438 18.02 -8.15 1.91
C ILE A 438 17.91 -6.62 1.90
N LEU A 439 18.21 -5.98 3.04
CA LEU A 439 18.13 -4.53 3.16
C LEU A 439 19.11 -3.83 2.21
N LYS A 440 20.33 -4.35 2.09
CA LYS A 440 21.36 -3.82 1.20
C LYS A 440 20.94 -3.87 -0.26
N GLY A 441 20.44 -5.00 -0.74
CA GLY A 441 19.97 -5.14 -2.13
C GLY A 441 18.79 -4.21 -2.42
N ALA A 442 17.86 -4.10 -1.48
CA ALA A 442 16.73 -3.18 -1.61
C ALA A 442 17.17 -1.70 -1.58
N HIS A 443 18.18 -1.35 -0.80
CA HIS A 443 18.75 0.00 -0.76
C HIS A 443 19.45 0.39 -2.06
N GLU A 444 20.26 -0.49 -2.64
CA GLU A 444 20.93 -0.20 -3.92
C GLU A 444 19.92 -0.06 -5.07
N ALA A 445 18.84 -0.86 -5.08
CA ALA A 445 17.75 -0.69 -6.03
C ALA A 445 17.00 0.64 -5.86
N ASP A 446 16.73 1.07 -4.63
CA ASP A 446 16.12 2.39 -4.36
C ASP A 446 17.00 3.54 -4.85
N LYS A 447 18.32 3.42 -4.66
CA LYS A 447 19.31 4.38 -5.13
C LYS A 447 19.34 4.45 -6.64
N GLN A 448 19.35 3.30 -7.32
CA GLN A 448 19.31 3.24 -8.78
C GLN A 448 18.01 3.85 -9.33
N ALA A 449 16.89 3.66 -8.62
CA ALA A 449 15.59 4.24 -8.98
C ALA A 449 15.53 5.77 -8.92
N LEU A 450 16.55 6.46 -8.39
CA LEU A 450 16.67 7.93 -8.46
C LEU A 450 17.29 8.45 -9.77
N ASN A 451 17.79 7.56 -10.63
CA ASN A 451 18.37 7.95 -11.92
C ASN A 451 17.28 8.52 -12.84
N LYS A 452 17.55 9.68 -13.46
CA LYS A 452 16.61 10.35 -14.36
C LYS A 452 16.54 9.75 -15.75
N ASN A 453 17.61 9.08 -16.18
CA ASN A 453 17.65 8.43 -17.48
C ASN A 453 16.81 7.15 -17.41
N ILE A 454 15.73 7.10 -18.20
CA ILE A 454 14.83 5.94 -18.23
C ILE A 454 15.55 4.66 -18.67
N ARG A 455 16.63 4.77 -19.47
CA ARG A 455 17.46 3.62 -19.89
C ARG A 455 18.39 3.10 -18.80
N GLU A 456 18.47 3.79 -17.67
CA GLU A 456 19.26 3.39 -16.50
C GLU A 456 18.38 3.18 -15.27
N ASN A 457 17.05 3.29 -15.41
CA ASN A 457 16.10 3.20 -14.32
C ASN A 457 15.00 2.18 -14.65
N ALA A 458 15.26 0.93 -14.29
CA ALA A 458 14.36 -0.19 -14.56
C ALA A 458 12.92 0.01 -14.01
N PRO A 459 12.68 0.36 -12.73
CA PRO A 459 11.32 0.54 -12.23
C PRO A 459 10.60 1.74 -12.87
N LEU A 460 11.32 2.82 -13.21
CA LEU A 460 10.75 3.94 -13.95
C LEU A 460 10.29 3.51 -15.36
N LEU A 461 11.14 2.82 -16.11
CA LEU A 461 10.79 2.31 -17.43
C LEU A 461 9.60 1.34 -17.36
N ALA A 462 9.66 0.37 -16.44
CA ALA A 462 8.62 -0.63 -16.25
C ALA A 462 7.27 0.02 -15.91
N SER A 463 7.27 1.09 -15.10
CA SER A 463 6.04 1.83 -14.76
C SER A 463 5.40 2.48 -15.99
N ILE A 464 6.20 3.14 -16.86
CA ILE A 464 5.67 3.81 -18.05
C ILE A 464 5.21 2.79 -19.10
N ILE A 465 5.93 1.67 -19.26
CA ILE A 465 5.49 0.55 -20.10
C ILE A 465 4.14 0.00 -19.61
N SER A 466 3.97 -0.18 -18.30
CA SER A 466 2.70 -0.64 -17.70
C SER A 466 1.53 0.30 -18.01
N ILE A 467 1.76 1.63 -17.94
CA ILE A 467 0.77 2.64 -18.31
C ILE A 467 0.48 2.64 -19.81
N TYR A 468 1.50 2.49 -20.66
CA TYR A 468 1.33 2.37 -22.11
C TYR A 468 0.50 1.13 -22.49
N GLU A 469 0.88 -0.04 -21.96
CA GLU A 469 0.18 -1.31 -22.19
C GLU A 469 -1.28 -1.24 -21.75
N SER A 470 -1.57 -0.65 -20.59
CA SER A 470 -2.93 -0.57 -20.05
C SER A 470 -3.81 0.47 -20.75
N ASN A 471 -3.32 1.70 -20.92
CA ASN A 471 -4.13 2.83 -21.36
C ASN A 471 -4.15 3.04 -22.87
N ILE A 472 -3.17 2.51 -23.61
CA ILE A 472 -3.07 2.67 -25.07
C ILE A 472 -3.31 1.32 -25.77
N LEU A 473 -2.62 0.27 -25.35
CA LEU A 473 -2.81 -1.07 -25.93
C LEU A 473 -3.99 -1.84 -25.34
N ASN A 474 -4.63 -1.30 -24.29
CA ASN A 474 -5.79 -1.86 -23.62
C ASN A 474 -5.58 -3.22 -22.93
N TYR A 475 -4.35 -3.61 -22.65
CA TYR A 475 -4.03 -4.84 -21.93
C TYR A 475 -4.46 -4.71 -20.45
N SER A 476 -5.42 -5.55 -20.04
CA SER A 476 -6.16 -5.40 -18.79
C SER A 476 -5.51 -6.08 -17.57
N SER A 477 -4.54 -6.97 -17.81
CA SER A 477 -3.85 -7.73 -16.76
C SER A 477 -2.34 -7.80 -17.00
N ASN A 478 -1.59 -8.20 -15.97
CA ASN A 478 -0.17 -8.50 -16.04
C ASN A 478 0.09 -9.82 -15.30
N CYS A 479 0.76 -10.76 -15.95
CA CYS A 479 1.04 -12.08 -15.38
C CYS A 479 2.49 -12.16 -14.87
N ILE A 480 2.68 -12.45 -13.59
CA ILE A 480 4.00 -12.56 -12.97
C ILE A 480 4.36 -14.04 -12.83
N ILE A 481 5.41 -14.48 -13.52
CA ILE A 481 5.78 -15.89 -13.58
C ILE A 481 7.24 -16.07 -13.18
N ALA A 482 7.45 -16.70 -12.02
CA ALA A 482 8.79 -17.02 -11.56
C ALA A 482 9.19 -18.43 -12.00
N TYR A 483 10.30 -18.55 -12.73
CA TYR A 483 10.97 -19.82 -13.00
C TYR A 483 11.90 -20.16 -11.83
N SER A 484 11.30 -20.21 -10.64
CA SER A 484 11.93 -20.55 -9.37
C SER A 484 10.85 -20.93 -8.36
N LYS A 485 10.87 -22.19 -7.89
CA LYS A 485 9.90 -22.68 -6.89
C LYS A 485 9.90 -21.85 -5.60
N ALA A 486 11.05 -21.32 -5.20
CA ALA A 486 11.19 -20.52 -3.97
C ALA A 486 10.30 -19.25 -4.00
N MET A 487 9.96 -18.74 -5.18
CA MET A 487 9.16 -17.53 -5.37
C MET A 487 7.65 -17.79 -5.50
N GLU A 488 7.15 -18.98 -5.14
CA GLU A 488 5.73 -19.34 -5.30
C GLU A 488 4.73 -18.38 -4.62
N ASN A 489 5.13 -17.73 -3.52
CA ASN A 489 4.28 -16.76 -2.81
C ASN A 489 4.55 -15.31 -3.24
N PHE A 490 5.55 -15.05 -4.09
CA PHE A 490 5.97 -13.69 -4.40
C PHE A 490 4.92 -12.92 -5.20
N TYR A 491 4.27 -13.57 -6.18
CA TYR A 491 3.21 -12.92 -6.95
C TYR A 491 1.99 -12.55 -6.08
N LEU A 492 1.68 -13.31 -5.03
CA LEU A 492 0.60 -12.98 -4.08
C LEU A 492 0.90 -11.71 -3.28
N HIS A 493 2.17 -11.51 -2.91
CA HIS A 493 2.60 -10.24 -2.32
C HIS A 493 2.46 -9.08 -3.32
N LEU A 494 2.89 -9.29 -4.57
CA LEU A 494 2.78 -8.26 -5.60
C LEU A 494 1.34 -7.93 -5.98
N GLN A 495 0.41 -8.90 -5.90
CA GLN A 495 -1.03 -8.64 -6.05
C GLN A 495 -1.50 -7.57 -5.07
N GLN A 496 -1.18 -7.72 -3.79
CA GLN A 496 -1.52 -6.70 -2.81
C GLN A 496 -0.76 -5.39 -3.09
N LEU A 497 0.55 -5.48 -3.35
CA LEU A 497 1.41 -4.31 -3.55
C LEU A 497 0.89 -3.42 -4.68
N GLU A 498 0.60 -3.97 -5.86
CA GLU A 498 0.15 -3.16 -7.00
C GLU A 498 -1.35 -2.83 -6.89
N MET A 499 -2.21 -3.84 -6.67
CA MET A 499 -3.67 -3.67 -6.79
C MET A 499 -4.25 -2.82 -5.67
N GLU A 500 -3.79 -2.99 -4.43
CA GLU A 500 -4.27 -2.17 -3.30
C GLU A 500 -3.68 -0.76 -3.35
N SER A 501 -2.48 -0.58 -3.92
CA SER A 501 -1.87 0.75 -4.11
C SER A 501 -2.57 1.54 -5.21
N ASN A 502 -2.66 0.97 -6.40
CA ASN A 502 -2.99 1.70 -7.62
C ASN A 502 -4.40 1.38 -8.14
N GLY A 503 -5.19 0.53 -7.45
CA GLY A 503 -6.61 0.27 -7.75
C GLY A 503 -7.50 1.41 -7.26
N LYS A 504 -7.41 2.57 -7.91
CA LYS A 504 -8.05 3.82 -7.47
C LYS A 504 -8.99 4.37 -8.54
N SER A 505 -9.99 5.12 -8.10
CA SER A 505 -11.02 5.73 -8.97
C SER A 505 -11.05 7.27 -8.90
N VAL A 506 -10.16 7.85 -8.09
CA VAL A 506 -9.99 9.30 -7.96
C VAL A 506 -8.51 9.65 -7.99
N ASN A 507 -8.20 10.85 -8.49
CA ASN A 507 -6.86 11.41 -8.42
C ASN A 507 -6.54 11.84 -6.97
N ARG A 508 -5.32 12.28 -6.75
CA ARG A 508 -4.84 12.73 -5.43
C ARG A 508 -5.57 13.96 -4.86
N PHE A 509 -6.35 14.66 -5.67
CA PHE A 509 -7.17 15.80 -5.24
C PHE A 509 -8.61 15.38 -4.92
N GLY A 510 -8.93 14.08 -5.04
CA GLY A 510 -10.27 13.54 -4.83
C GLY A 510 -11.21 13.72 -6.03
N GLU A 511 -10.68 14.09 -7.19
CA GLU A 511 -11.45 14.26 -8.42
C GLU A 511 -11.55 12.92 -9.17
N GLN A 512 -12.70 12.65 -9.79
CA GLN A 512 -12.90 11.43 -10.57
C GLN A 512 -11.97 11.41 -11.79
N ILE A 513 -11.39 10.25 -12.07
CA ILE A 513 -10.53 10.00 -13.25
C ILE A 513 -11.28 9.21 -14.33
N ASP A 514 -10.88 9.39 -15.58
CA ASP A 514 -11.48 8.78 -16.77
C ASP A 514 -10.53 7.87 -17.57
N TYR A 515 -9.39 7.52 -16.97
CA TYR A 515 -8.36 6.63 -17.52
C TYR A 515 -8.16 5.38 -16.65
N LYS A 516 -7.49 4.36 -17.19
CA LYS A 516 -7.21 3.10 -16.48
C LYS A 516 -6.07 3.30 -15.48
N THR A 517 -6.21 2.71 -14.29
CA THR A 517 -5.20 2.70 -13.24
C THR A 517 -4.41 1.38 -13.23
N VAL A 518 -4.30 0.70 -12.07
CA VAL A 518 -3.66 -0.63 -11.99
C VAL A 518 -4.37 -1.67 -12.87
N ARG A 519 -3.58 -2.61 -13.38
CA ARG A 519 -4.05 -3.83 -14.04
C ARG A 519 -4.32 -4.95 -13.02
N ILE A 520 -5.05 -5.98 -13.44
CA ILE A 520 -5.18 -7.20 -12.62
C ILE A 520 -3.82 -7.91 -12.58
N ILE A 521 -3.30 -8.16 -11.38
CA ILE A 521 -2.07 -8.92 -11.17
C ILE A 521 -2.42 -10.36 -10.81
N TRP A 522 -1.74 -11.30 -11.46
CA TRP A 522 -1.91 -12.74 -11.21
C TRP A 522 -0.67 -13.47 -11.70
N GLY A 523 -0.55 -14.77 -11.42
CA GLY A 523 0.70 -15.44 -11.75
C GLY A 523 0.83 -16.85 -11.20
N GLY A 524 2.08 -17.30 -11.15
CA GLY A 524 2.45 -18.58 -10.60
C GLY A 524 3.92 -18.91 -10.88
N ILE A 525 4.23 -20.20 -10.89
CA ILE A 525 5.59 -20.73 -11.03
C ILE A 525 5.75 -21.47 -12.35
N GLY A 526 6.80 -21.13 -13.09
CA GLY A 526 7.25 -21.91 -14.24
C GLY A 526 7.93 -23.20 -13.73
N THR A 527 7.69 -24.37 -14.31
CA THR A 527 6.90 -24.64 -15.54
C THR A 527 5.43 -25.01 -15.28
N ASP A 528 4.99 -25.11 -14.03
CA ASP A 528 3.64 -25.57 -13.65
C ASP A 528 2.54 -24.81 -14.40
N VAL A 529 2.66 -23.48 -14.49
CA VAL A 529 1.68 -22.63 -15.20
C VAL A 529 1.63 -22.87 -16.71
N GLN A 530 2.69 -23.43 -17.30
CA GLN A 530 2.69 -23.85 -18.71
C GLN A 530 1.66 -24.95 -18.97
N HIS A 531 1.36 -25.74 -17.94
CA HIS A 531 0.39 -26.83 -17.97
C HIS A 531 -0.97 -26.43 -17.35
N SER A 532 -1.20 -25.14 -17.13
CA SER A 532 -2.45 -24.61 -16.57
C SER A 532 -3.08 -23.61 -17.52
N PHE A 533 -2.56 -22.38 -17.59
CA PHE A 533 -3.21 -21.27 -18.30
C PHE A 533 -2.39 -20.72 -19.47
N PHE A 534 -1.22 -21.28 -19.80
CA PHE A 534 -0.43 -20.84 -20.95
C PHE A 534 -1.15 -21.03 -22.30
N GLN A 535 -2.07 -21.98 -22.39
CA GLN A 535 -2.96 -22.10 -23.55
C GLN A 535 -3.69 -20.77 -23.83
N MET A 536 -4.28 -20.18 -22.79
CA MET A 536 -4.95 -18.87 -22.88
C MET A 536 -3.94 -17.78 -23.21
N LEU A 537 -2.77 -17.79 -22.55
CA LEU A 537 -1.74 -16.77 -22.81
C LEU A 537 -1.23 -16.82 -24.26
N HIS A 538 -1.15 -17.98 -24.91
CA HIS A 538 -0.63 -18.13 -26.28
C HIS A 538 -1.68 -17.90 -27.36
N GLN A 539 -2.88 -18.46 -27.20
CA GLN A 539 -3.89 -18.52 -28.26
C GLN A 539 -5.22 -17.84 -27.88
N GLY A 540 -5.38 -17.41 -26.63
CA GLY A 540 -6.54 -16.64 -26.19
C GLY A 540 -6.67 -15.30 -26.92
N THR A 541 -7.85 -14.71 -26.86
CA THR A 541 -8.16 -13.44 -27.53
C THR A 541 -7.58 -12.22 -26.79
N GLU A 542 -7.36 -12.34 -25.49
CA GLU A 542 -6.70 -11.31 -24.69
C GLU A 542 -5.18 -11.43 -24.80
N ILE A 543 -4.51 -10.28 -24.91
CA ILE A 543 -3.07 -10.19 -24.77
C ILE A 543 -2.77 -9.82 -23.32
N VAL A 544 -1.98 -10.66 -22.67
CA VAL A 544 -1.56 -10.47 -21.28
C VAL A 544 -0.04 -10.30 -21.27
N PRO A 545 0.46 -9.09 -21.00
CA PRO A 545 1.87 -8.87 -20.72
C PRO A 545 2.35 -9.74 -19.56
N MET A 546 3.60 -10.18 -19.65
CA MET A 546 4.22 -11.03 -18.64
C MET A 546 5.49 -10.40 -18.07
N ASP A 547 5.65 -10.50 -16.75
CA ASP A 547 6.92 -10.28 -16.07
C ASP A 547 7.46 -11.65 -15.67
N LEU A 548 8.48 -12.11 -16.40
CA LEU A 548 9.14 -13.39 -16.16
C LEU A 548 10.34 -13.16 -15.23
N ILE A 549 10.53 -14.04 -14.25
CA ILE A 549 11.65 -13.94 -13.31
C ILE A 549 12.46 -15.24 -13.36
N GLY A 550 13.76 -15.16 -13.65
CA GLY A 550 14.60 -16.35 -13.84
C GLY A 550 16.00 -16.23 -13.25
N PHE A 551 16.58 -17.36 -12.87
CA PHE A 551 17.95 -17.43 -12.32
C PHE A 551 18.77 -18.49 -13.04
N SER A 552 20.05 -18.23 -13.26
CA SER A 552 20.90 -19.20 -13.96
C SER A 552 21.34 -20.39 -13.09
N GLN A 553 21.28 -20.24 -11.77
CA GLN A 553 21.64 -21.28 -10.80
C GLN A 553 20.51 -21.57 -9.80
N SER A 554 20.31 -22.85 -9.50
CA SER A 554 19.43 -23.29 -8.40
C SER A 554 20.05 -22.96 -7.03
N GLN A 555 19.21 -22.76 -6.01
CA GLN A 555 19.67 -22.43 -4.66
C GLN A 555 20.28 -23.63 -3.92
N LEU A 556 19.64 -24.81 -4.03
CA LEU A 556 20.08 -26.02 -3.30
C LEU A 556 21.30 -26.69 -3.91
N LYS A 557 21.71 -26.31 -5.14
CA LYS A 557 22.84 -26.89 -5.89
C LYS A 557 22.77 -28.42 -6.07
N GLN A 558 21.62 -29.03 -5.82
CA GLN A 558 21.33 -30.42 -6.16
C GLN A 558 20.57 -30.44 -7.48
N ASP A 559 21.09 -31.21 -8.42
CA ASP A 559 20.49 -31.39 -9.74
C ASP A 559 20.90 -32.74 -10.31
N VAL A 560 20.04 -33.30 -11.15
CA VAL A 560 20.26 -34.60 -11.79
C VAL A 560 20.18 -34.40 -13.30
N SER A 561 21.14 -34.99 -14.00
CA SER A 561 21.16 -35.00 -15.47
C SER A 561 20.37 -36.18 -16.01
N LEU A 562 19.49 -35.89 -16.96
CA LEU A 562 18.78 -36.88 -17.77
C LEU A 562 18.93 -36.45 -19.23
N GLU A 563 19.34 -37.37 -20.10
CA GLU A 563 19.59 -37.12 -21.53
C GLU A 563 20.59 -35.97 -21.77
N GLY A 564 21.68 -35.95 -20.98
CA GLY A 564 22.75 -34.96 -21.14
C GLY A 564 22.43 -33.55 -20.65
N THR A 565 21.25 -33.29 -20.07
CA THR A 565 20.85 -31.98 -19.53
C THR A 565 20.33 -32.08 -18.11
N SER A 566 20.65 -31.08 -17.28
CA SER A 566 20.16 -30.99 -15.89
C SER A 566 18.71 -30.51 -15.81
N SER A 567 18.06 -30.64 -14.65
CA SER A 567 16.71 -30.10 -14.45
C SER A 567 16.72 -28.57 -14.52
N ASN A 568 17.78 -27.91 -14.03
CA ASN A 568 17.97 -26.48 -14.17
C ASN A 568 18.15 -26.05 -15.64
N ASP A 569 18.83 -26.85 -16.47
CA ASP A 569 18.92 -26.57 -17.91
C ASP A 569 17.55 -26.65 -18.58
N LYS A 570 16.75 -27.67 -18.24
CA LYS A 570 15.38 -27.81 -18.74
C LYS A 570 14.50 -26.63 -18.29
N LEU A 571 14.64 -26.16 -17.05
CA LEU A 571 13.90 -24.99 -16.55
C LEU A 571 14.26 -23.70 -17.31
N LYS A 572 15.56 -23.44 -17.51
CA LYS A 572 16.05 -22.27 -18.28
C LYS A 572 15.63 -22.36 -19.75
N ALA A 573 15.75 -23.53 -20.36
CA ALA A 573 15.34 -23.75 -21.75
C ALA A 573 13.85 -23.46 -21.93
N ASN A 574 13.01 -23.88 -20.98
CA ASN A 574 11.59 -23.55 -20.97
C ASN A 574 11.33 -22.04 -20.83
N LEU A 575 12.02 -21.34 -19.93
CA LEU A 575 11.91 -19.87 -19.81
C LEU A 575 12.23 -19.17 -21.14
N ILE A 576 13.38 -19.50 -21.73
CA ILE A 576 13.84 -18.91 -22.99
C ILE A 576 12.87 -19.24 -24.13
N ALA A 577 12.47 -20.50 -24.26
CA ALA A 577 11.54 -20.94 -25.29
C ALA A 577 10.20 -20.21 -25.20
N GLN A 578 9.67 -20.00 -24.00
CA GLN A 578 8.41 -19.29 -23.81
C GLN A 578 8.52 -17.80 -24.17
N ILE A 579 9.61 -17.11 -23.78
CA ILE A 579 9.87 -15.73 -24.21
C ILE A 579 9.81 -15.62 -25.75
N ILE A 580 10.51 -16.52 -26.44
CA ILE A 580 10.59 -16.52 -27.90
C ILE A 580 9.23 -16.88 -28.52
N ALA A 581 8.55 -17.91 -28.01
CA ALA A 581 7.28 -18.37 -28.54
C ALA A 581 6.18 -17.31 -28.42
N PHE A 582 6.12 -16.58 -27.29
CA PHE A 582 5.17 -15.48 -27.11
C PHE A 582 5.45 -14.30 -28.04
N ALA A 583 6.73 -13.94 -28.23
CA ALA A 583 7.11 -12.84 -29.10
C ALA A 583 6.91 -13.16 -30.59
N ILE A 584 7.39 -14.31 -31.05
CA ILE A 584 7.47 -14.65 -32.48
C ILE A 584 6.23 -15.42 -32.97
N GLY A 585 5.68 -16.32 -32.15
CA GLY A 585 4.62 -17.22 -32.58
C GLY A 585 5.08 -18.23 -33.64
N LYS A 586 4.11 -18.82 -34.35
CA LYS A 586 4.31 -19.86 -35.36
C LYS A 586 3.12 -19.90 -36.30
N GLU A 587 3.37 -19.78 -37.60
CA GLU A 587 2.34 -19.97 -38.61
C GLU A 587 2.08 -21.46 -38.89
N ASN A 588 0.82 -21.80 -39.19
CA ASN A 588 0.43 -23.15 -39.54
C ASN A 588 -0.80 -23.13 -40.44
N ILE A 589 -0.88 -24.08 -41.38
CA ILE A 589 -2.06 -24.26 -42.25
C ILE A 589 -3.30 -24.59 -41.40
N ASN A 590 -3.14 -25.44 -40.36
CA ASN A 590 -4.17 -25.66 -39.38
C ASN A 590 -4.16 -24.52 -38.35
N GLN A 591 -5.18 -23.66 -38.39
CA GLN A 591 -5.29 -22.49 -37.52
C GLN A 591 -5.28 -22.82 -36.03
N ASN A 592 -5.77 -24.00 -35.62
CA ASN A 592 -5.71 -24.44 -34.22
C ASN A 592 -4.27 -24.70 -33.74
N LYS A 593 -3.33 -24.93 -34.68
CA LYS A 593 -1.90 -25.09 -34.41
C LYS A 593 -1.09 -23.82 -34.70
N SER A 594 -1.76 -22.71 -35.01
CA SER A 594 -1.11 -21.41 -35.24
C SER A 594 -1.00 -20.60 -33.95
N PHE A 595 0.14 -19.94 -33.78
CA PHE A 595 0.44 -19.05 -32.67
C PHE A 595 0.69 -17.65 -33.23
N LYS A 596 -0.14 -16.69 -32.83
CA LYS A 596 -0.09 -15.33 -33.42
C LYS A 596 1.20 -14.58 -33.09
N GLY A 597 1.91 -14.93 -32.02
CA GLY A 597 3.04 -14.14 -31.52
C GLY A 597 2.59 -12.74 -31.05
N GLU A 598 3.50 -11.77 -31.05
CA GLU A 598 3.23 -10.37 -30.66
C GLU A 598 2.68 -10.23 -29.23
N ARG A 599 3.08 -11.13 -28.32
CA ARG A 599 2.67 -11.11 -26.92
C ARG A 599 3.85 -10.67 -26.06
N PRO A 600 3.77 -9.49 -25.42
CA PRO A 600 4.94 -8.88 -24.82
C PRO A 600 5.32 -9.52 -23.47
N SER A 601 6.63 -9.61 -23.23
CA SER A 601 7.17 -9.97 -21.91
C SER A 601 8.32 -9.06 -21.51
N ALA A 602 8.64 -9.04 -20.22
CA ALA A 602 9.93 -8.61 -19.70
C ALA A 602 10.56 -9.78 -18.92
N LEU A 603 11.89 -9.77 -18.81
CA LEU A 603 12.65 -10.73 -18.04
C LEU A 603 13.43 -10.01 -16.94
N ILE A 604 13.13 -10.31 -15.69
CA ILE A 604 13.99 -10.00 -14.55
C ILE A 604 14.88 -11.21 -14.32
N TYR A 605 16.21 -11.01 -14.35
CA TYR A 605 17.13 -12.12 -14.16
C TYR A 605 18.35 -11.77 -13.31
N SER A 606 18.92 -12.81 -12.71
CA SER A 606 20.17 -12.77 -11.95
C SER A 606 20.85 -14.14 -12.04
N LYS A 607 22.11 -14.22 -11.59
CA LYS A 607 22.83 -15.49 -11.50
C LYS A 607 22.17 -16.45 -10.50
N GLU A 608 21.80 -15.95 -9.33
CA GLU A 608 21.27 -16.75 -8.23
C GLU A 608 20.29 -15.92 -7.40
N LEU A 609 19.24 -16.57 -6.90
CA LEU A 609 18.28 -15.96 -5.98
C LEU A 609 18.86 -15.90 -4.55
N THR A 610 19.65 -14.87 -4.28
CA THR A 610 20.25 -14.58 -2.97
C THR A 610 19.39 -13.63 -2.14
N PRO A 611 19.65 -13.48 -0.83
CA PRO A 611 19.02 -12.45 0.02
C PRO A 611 19.14 -11.03 -0.56
N TYR A 612 20.32 -10.69 -1.06
CA TYR A 612 20.56 -9.44 -1.77
C TYR A 612 19.69 -9.30 -3.02
N THR A 613 19.63 -10.35 -3.85
CA THR A 613 18.86 -10.36 -5.10
C THR A 613 17.36 -10.16 -4.86
N ILE A 614 16.76 -10.85 -3.87
CA ILE A 614 15.34 -10.65 -3.57
C ILE A 614 15.06 -9.25 -3.00
N GLY A 615 15.99 -8.69 -2.21
CA GLY A 615 15.89 -7.32 -1.73
C GLY A 615 15.76 -6.32 -2.89
N ALA A 616 16.64 -6.47 -3.89
CA ALA A 616 16.61 -5.63 -5.08
C ALA A 616 15.33 -5.81 -5.92
N ILE A 617 14.87 -7.05 -6.12
CA ILE A 617 13.63 -7.33 -6.84
C ILE A 617 12.41 -6.76 -6.10
N LEU A 618 12.35 -6.90 -4.78
CA LEU A 618 11.27 -6.32 -3.96
C LEU A 618 11.22 -4.79 -4.14
N SER A 619 12.35 -4.11 -3.97
CA SER A 619 12.45 -2.65 -4.14
C SER A 619 12.12 -2.22 -5.58
N HIS A 620 12.48 -3.00 -6.60
CA HIS A 620 12.08 -2.73 -7.99
C HIS A 620 10.56 -2.62 -8.12
N TYR A 621 9.81 -3.60 -7.60
CA TYR A 621 8.34 -3.56 -7.69
C TYR A 621 7.73 -2.47 -6.81
N GLU A 622 8.27 -2.19 -5.61
CA GLU A 622 7.81 -1.08 -4.77
C GLU A 622 7.99 0.27 -5.49
N ASN A 623 9.14 0.49 -6.12
CA ASN A 623 9.44 1.70 -6.89
C ASN A 623 8.60 1.79 -8.16
N LYS A 624 8.39 0.67 -8.87
CA LYS A 624 7.50 0.60 -10.05
C LYS A 624 6.09 1.07 -9.69
N VAL A 625 5.49 0.52 -8.63
CA VAL A 625 4.14 0.88 -8.16
C VAL A 625 4.05 2.35 -7.77
N MET A 626 5.08 2.88 -7.11
CA MET A 626 5.17 4.29 -6.76
C MET A 626 5.22 5.19 -8.01
N PHE A 627 6.05 4.87 -9.00
CA PHE A 627 6.13 5.66 -10.23
C PHE A 627 4.84 5.59 -11.05
N GLU A 628 4.20 4.43 -11.13
CA GLU A 628 2.86 4.30 -11.74
C GLU A 628 1.87 5.23 -11.06
N GLY A 629 1.83 5.24 -9.72
CA GLY A 629 0.94 6.11 -8.94
C GLY A 629 1.18 7.59 -9.19
N PHE A 630 2.45 8.01 -9.24
CA PHE A 630 2.83 9.39 -9.55
C PHE A 630 2.46 9.84 -10.96
N LEU A 631 2.58 8.93 -11.93
CA LEU A 631 2.21 9.18 -13.33
C LEU A 631 0.70 9.21 -13.53
N LEU A 632 -0.02 8.31 -12.85
CA LEU A 632 -1.49 8.28 -12.82
C LEU A 632 -2.10 9.41 -11.99
N ASN A 633 -1.30 10.17 -11.26
CA ASN A 633 -1.73 11.23 -10.34
C ASN A 633 -2.68 10.73 -9.23
N ILE A 634 -2.49 9.51 -8.74
CA ILE A 634 -3.30 8.91 -7.67
C ILE A 634 -2.52 8.82 -6.35
N ASN A 635 -3.20 8.49 -5.26
CA ASN A 635 -2.54 8.18 -3.99
C ASN A 635 -2.29 6.67 -3.88
N SER A 636 -1.03 6.23 -4.03
CA SER A 636 -0.67 4.81 -3.91
C SER A 636 -0.65 4.27 -2.48
N PHE A 637 -0.86 5.13 -1.48
CA PHE A 637 -0.51 4.83 -0.09
C PHE A 637 -1.71 4.73 0.86
N ASP A 638 -2.92 5.03 0.38
CA ASP A 638 -4.18 4.79 1.10
C ASP A 638 -4.90 3.53 0.60
N GLN A 639 -6.00 3.16 1.27
CA GLN A 639 -6.83 1.99 0.93
C GLN A 639 -8.28 2.12 1.41
N GLU A 640 -8.94 3.24 1.16
CA GLU A 640 -10.33 3.47 1.64
C GLU A 640 -11.35 2.42 1.15
N GLY A 641 -11.09 1.80 -0.02
CA GLY A 641 -11.97 0.79 -0.61
C GLY A 641 -12.26 -0.43 0.27
N VAL A 642 -11.41 -0.75 1.26
CA VAL A 642 -11.61 -1.91 2.14
C VAL A 642 -12.52 -1.63 3.34
N GLN A 643 -12.89 -0.37 3.59
CA GLN A 643 -13.61 0.01 4.81
C GLN A 643 -15.10 -0.38 4.79
N LEU A 644 -15.75 -0.28 3.63
CA LEU A 644 -17.20 -0.55 3.52
C LEU A 644 -17.55 -1.99 3.93
N GLY A 645 -16.77 -2.97 3.46
CA GLY A 645 -16.94 -4.37 3.83
C GLY A 645 -16.80 -4.59 5.34
N LYS A 646 -15.78 -3.96 5.96
CA LYS A 646 -15.56 -4.03 7.42
C LYS A 646 -16.73 -3.43 8.22
N ILE A 647 -17.29 -2.31 7.77
CA ILE A 647 -18.46 -1.69 8.41
C ILE A 647 -19.67 -2.63 8.33
N ILE A 648 -19.95 -3.20 7.16
CA ILE A 648 -21.08 -4.11 6.97
C ILE A 648 -20.90 -5.38 7.81
N ALA A 649 -19.72 -6.00 7.78
CA ALA A 649 -19.40 -7.18 8.59
C ALA A 649 -19.60 -6.92 10.09
N ASN A 650 -19.10 -5.79 10.61
CA ASN A 650 -19.30 -5.41 12.01
C ASN A 650 -20.78 -5.22 12.38
N LYS A 651 -21.62 -4.69 11.47
CA LYS A 651 -23.06 -4.60 11.70
C LYS A 651 -23.72 -5.98 11.79
N ILE A 652 -23.29 -6.92 10.94
CA ILE A 652 -23.75 -8.32 10.96
C ILE A 652 -23.41 -8.96 12.31
N LEU A 653 -22.15 -8.88 12.72
CA LEU A 653 -21.66 -9.47 13.98
C LEU A 653 -22.36 -8.92 15.23
N LYS A 654 -22.79 -7.65 15.21
CA LYS A 654 -23.48 -7.01 16.33
C LYS A 654 -24.99 -7.29 16.36
N ASN A 655 -25.54 -8.03 15.40
CA ASN A 655 -26.99 -8.20 15.22
C ASN A 655 -27.79 -6.88 15.14
N ASP A 656 -27.13 -5.78 14.77
CA ASP A 656 -27.73 -4.44 14.67
C ASP A 656 -28.60 -4.28 13.41
N ASN A 657 -28.76 -5.37 12.64
CA ASN A 657 -29.46 -5.47 11.36
C ASN A 657 -30.77 -6.25 11.47
N SER A 658 -31.43 -6.24 12.64
CA SER A 658 -32.71 -6.91 12.84
C SER A 658 -33.82 -6.44 11.88
N GLN A 659 -33.57 -5.43 11.02
CA GLN A 659 -34.47 -4.98 9.95
C GLN A 659 -33.89 -5.00 8.52
N ASP A 660 -32.58 -5.26 8.31
CA ASP A 660 -32.02 -5.31 6.95
C ASP A 660 -32.34 -6.67 6.28
N LYS A 661 -33.31 -6.65 5.36
CA LYS A 661 -33.79 -7.85 4.66
C LYS A 661 -32.72 -8.49 3.80
N ILE A 662 -31.78 -7.72 3.23
CA ILE A 662 -30.74 -8.25 2.35
C ILE A 662 -29.73 -9.04 3.18
N ILE A 663 -29.22 -8.43 4.26
CA ILE A 663 -28.29 -9.07 5.18
C ILE A 663 -28.91 -10.34 5.77
N LYS A 664 -30.17 -10.30 6.19
CA LYS A 664 -30.88 -11.50 6.66
C LYS A 664 -31.03 -12.58 5.60
N SER A 665 -31.23 -12.20 4.33
CA SER A 665 -31.42 -13.17 3.25
C SER A 665 -30.13 -13.92 2.96
N TYR A 666 -29.00 -13.20 2.86
CA TYR A 666 -27.68 -13.83 2.74
C TYR A 666 -27.29 -14.61 4.00
N GLY A 667 -27.55 -14.07 5.18
CA GLY A 667 -27.24 -14.72 6.45
C GLY A 667 -28.07 -15.95 6.78
N ARG A 668 -29.12 -16.28 6.00
CA ARG A 668 -29.86 -17.56 6.09
C ARG A 668 -29.29 -18.66 5.22
N LEU A 669 -28.37 -18.33 4.31
CA LEU A 669 -27.70 -19.33 3.46
C LEU A 669 -26.63 -20.12 4.24
N PHE A 670 -26.29 -19.65 5.43
CA PHE A 670 -25.35 -20.22 6.39
C PHE A 670 -26.06 -20.27 7.75
#